data_AF-A0A4Z1A2F4-F1
#
_entry.id   AF-A0A4Z1A2F4-F1
#
_cell.length_a   1.000
_cell.length_b   1.000
_cell.length_c   1.000
_cell.angle_alpha   90.00
_cell.angle_beta   90.00
_cell.angle_gamma   90.00
#
_symmetry.space_group_name_H-M   'P 1'
#
loop_
_entity.id
_entity.type
_entity.pdbx_description
1 polymer ?
#
loop_
_entity_poly.entity_id
_entity_poly.type
_entity_poly.pdbx_seq_one_letter_code
_entity_poly.pdbx_strand_id
1 'polypeptide(L)'
;MEFVTIAGVKVPVLPHSEKFPVFPSSLVETDSVKNTLQKILYPMLEGMPVLLVGDAGVGKNALIYYINSLRKQPTLRFSFNEDTLPEDLIGSYRILLDGKGFTWSNGPLTNALSEGLSFVADEMNLCAPNIIKRFSSVYESNYLDLLEGSGERVKGKTGFWFIGTQNPSEGFEGRKPLPFDITKHFAVVYVDPYSPDEMFFILKKLYPMLSEEVLQQIICISLESEKRIKSGEIGKGDLEKYHFNLRTLQKYCNRLVLFGAKDKTVSVREALYLFEEPFRKKEDKEKQRELIESEFGGAVKLVPTKGYVQSSTIFWNDKEIKTWDEKKTISLLSQYPTPEPILHFLDQVFTAIQAKENILIEYREDQDPQEFLPLFTELTGITIESVMLSKGMHTSDVVGALKPTEEGNIESVTWVDGPLTRAIRKGNIILISGLESAGAELVEKMNMLTDDARSLTLPPESGEYLPIKLTDTSVVFGMKSFRASKSVTTISRAFRNRFTPILFPELEDVKVLEEILEFFLPEGVLPRSLARFHLKAKELSEKRTIGSANLMPYRFGIANLLKWKNHIYRYNQTDVKDIAIRGGKIYYTNQIADPKERKELERLLEGYLSGVEVVSTLFEEIEEKKKTFTTESGLNRKNWWDPDLHKRDPLTGVAKKLNSGEETRRGIEINTPETGGGTKEGPDAWYGQDTQGNQGQGEPQGGGGAWGYRTEELYKQFLKKRRLLWDYSIMVGLTEFKSVFGKELEEVELNLEQLFDPEIDIHRMYKNEGSRVDARKYISYKSGRGDTKIFDKTTIEKNDEKLKGVEVTFLVSKCRRIFNFEYSIAMLSALLVSLHILNEHDIKTSVHTFCDIKNSKDTVDIFHLKSAEEDYTAEKEEEVFNALCKNWQGDSIPEYQVLSNCERYFSPDAQTKIIVILSDFRGQRAKTYIEDELASFDTRKMKEAVLKNEEKNYVFLGVGLGSRYIAEHVFHDSLQITADNFYSMPNLIGAEIARLVQIHHSLRQ
;
A
#
# COMPACT_ATOMS: atom_id res chain seq x y z
N MET A 1 53.64 11.11 -6.09
CA MET A 1 52.39 10.81 -5.38
C MET A 1 52.26 11.82 -4.26
N GLU A 2 51.18 12.58 -4.24
CA GLU A 2 50.81 13.44 -3.13
C GLU A 2 50.27 12.55 -2.00
N PHE A 3 50.53 12.92 -0.74
CA PHE A 3 50.07 12.16 0.42
C PHE A 3 49.35 13.10 1.38
N VAL A 4 48.24 12.62 1.94
CA VAL A 4 47.54 13.27 3.04
C VAL A 4 47.76 12.47 4.32
N THR A 5 47.90 13.14 5.46
CA THR A 5 47.99 12.46 6.76
C THR A 5 46.62 12.45 7.42
N ILE A 6 46.09 11.26 7.70
CA ILE A 6 44.78 11.07 8.33
C ILE A 6 45.01 10.25 9.60
N ALA A 7 44.63 10.77 10.77
CA ALA A 7 44.86 10.13 12.07
C ALA A 7 46.31 9.63 12.27
N GLY A 8 47.31 10.37 11.75
CA GLY A 8 48.73 10.00 11.82
C GLY A 8 49.21 8.99 10.76
N VAL A 9 48.33 8.49 9.91
CA VAL A 9 48.65 7.55 8.81
C VAL A 9 48.82 8.32 7.50
N LYS A 10 49.91 8.05 6.76
CA LYS A 10 50.14 8.63 5.42
C LYS A 10 49.35 7.86 4.38
N VAL A 11 48.41 8.53 3.73
CA VAL A 11 47.49 7.96 2.73
C VAL A 11 47.77 8.61 1.37
N PRO A 12 47.92 7.83 0.28
CA PRO A 12 48.15 8.40 -1.04
C PRO A 12 46.91 9.11 -1.57
N VAL A 13 47.13 10.29 -2.15
CA VAL A 13 46.15 11.03 -2.94
C VAL A 13 46.36 10.65 -4.40
N LEU A 14 45.31 10.12 -5.02
CA LEU A 14 45.35 9.67 -6.41
C LEU A 14 44.61 10.69 -7.31
N PRO A 15 45.08 10.94 -8.53
CA PRO A 15 44.32 11.71 -9.49
C PRO A 15 43.05 10.93 -9.88
N HIS A 16 41.90 11.60 -9.84
CA HIS A 16 40.62 11.03 -10.28
C HIS A 16 40.02 11.89 -11.39
N SER A 17 39.07 11.32 -12.16
CA SER A 17 38.33 12.10 -13.16
C SER A 17 37.29 13.00 -12.49
N GLU A 18 37.08 14.22 -13.02
CA GLU A 18 36.05 15.17 -12.52
C GLU A 18 34.61 14.67 -12.72
N LYS A 19 34.43 13.48 -13.33
CA LYS A 19 33.10 12.92 -13.62
C LYS A 19 32.27 12.63 -12.37
N PHE A 20 32.90 12.42 -11.20
CA PHE A 20 32.20 12.06 -9.97
C PHE A 20 32.49 13.06 -8.84
N PRO A 21 31.46 13.52 -8.09
CA PRO A 21 31.66 14.49 -7.02
C PRO A 21 32.31 13.87 -5.79
N VAL A 22 33.20 14.62 -5.14
CA VAL A 22 33.70 14.31 -3.80
C VAL A 22 32.73 14.89 -2.78
N PHE A 23 32.24 14.06 -1.86
CA PHE A 23 31.38 14.54 -0.78
C PHE A 23 32.20 15.33 0.24
N PRO A 24 31.83 16.58 0.57
CA PRO A 24 32.46 17.31 1.66
C PRO A 24 32.08 16.63 2.99
N SER A 25 33.06 16.43 3.87
CA SER A 25 32.82 15.90 5.21
C SER A 25 33.71 16.61 6.21
N SER A 26 33.11 17.03 7.33
CA SER A 26 33.82 17.59 8.48
C SER A 26 33.57 16.70 9.69
N LEU A 27 34.61 16.00 10.14
CA LEU A 27 34.56 15.12 11.31
C LEU A 27 35.47 15.68 12.40
N VAL A 28 35.06 15.57 13.65
CA VAL A 28 35.90 15.90 14.80
C VAL A 28 36.78 14.69 15.14
N GLU A 29 38.09 14.82 14.95
CA GLU A 29 39.05 13.77 15.31
C GLU A 29 39.27 13.69 16.84
N THR A 30 38.42 12.95 17.54
CA THR A 30 38.66 12.48 18.92
C THR A 30 39.70 11.37 18.92
N ASP A 31 40.22 10.99 20.09
CA ASP A 31 41.19 9.89 20.18
C ASP A 31 40.56 8.54 19.80
N SER A 32 39.29 8.30 20.17
CA SER A 32 38.55 7.10 19.74
C SER A 32 38.31 7.09 18.23
N VAL A 33 37.92 8.23 17.64
CA VAL A 33 37.76 8.37 16.19
C VAL A 33 39.10 8.15 15.47
N LYS A 34 40.21 8.71 15.96
CA LYS A 34 41.54 8.48 15.38
C LYS A 34 41.92 7.00 15.41
N ASN A 35 41.72 6.33 16.54
CA ASN A 35 41.95 4.89 16.66
C ASN A 35 41.09 4.09 15.68
N THR A 36 39.82 4.49 15.50
CA THR A 36 38.89 3.85 14.55
C THR A 36 39.33 4.11 13.11
N LEU A 37 39.70 5.35 12.76
CA LEU A 37 40.24 5.70 11.45
C LEU A 37 41.50 4.90 11.13
N GLN A 38 42.41 4.73 12.09
CA GLN A 38 43.59 3.87 11.94
C GLN A 38 43.21 2.41 11.66
N LYS A 39 42.26 1.84 12.42
CA LYS A 39 41.74 0.47 12.19
C LYS A 39 41.12 0.29 10.80
N ILE A 40 40.60 1.35 10.20
CA ILE A 40 40.06 1.35 8.82
C ILE A 40 41.19 1.51 7.79
N LEU A 41 42.11 2.45 8.02
CA LEU A 41 43.13 2.84 7.05
C LEU A 41 44.22 1.78 6.86
N TYR A 42 44.66 1.09 7.91
CA TYR A 42 45.70 0.07 7.77
C TYR A 42 45.28 -1.07 6.81
N PRO A 43 44.13 -1.76 7.00
CA PRO A 43 43.68 -2.78 6.05
C PRO A 43 43.46 -2.24 4.64
N MET A 44 42.91 -1.04 4.51
CA MET A 44 42.66 -0.40 3.21
C MET A 44 43.95 -0.12 2.42
N LEU A 45 45.03 0.26 3.10
CA LEU A 45 46.34 0.47 2.49
C LEU A 45 47.02 -0.86 2.13
N GLU A 46 46.70 -1.94 2.84
CA GLU A 46 47.13 -3.30 2.53
C GLU A 46 46.31 -3.94 1.40
N GLY A 47 45.26 -3.26 0.92
CA GLY A 47 44.38 -3.73 -0.15
C GLY A 47 43.28 -4.69 0.33
N MET A 48 43.05 -4.77 1.64
CA MET A 48 41.98 -5.57 2.24
C MET A 48 40.68 -4.74 2.36
N PRO A 49 39.52 -5.29 1.98
CA PRO A 49 38.24 -4.63 2.19
C PRO A 49 37.89 -4.55 3.69
N VAL A 50 37.11 -3.55 4.09
CA VAL A 50 36.73 -3.31 5.49
C VAL A 50 35.23 -3.41 5.65
N LEU A 51 34.79 -4.02 6.75
CA LEU A 51 33.38 -4.11 7.14
C LEU A 51 33.17 -3.35 8.45
N LEU A 52 32.41 -2.25 8.41
CA LEU A 52 32.07 -1.47 9.60
C LEU A 52 30.79 -1.99 10.24
N VAL A 53 30.85 -2.32 11.52
CA VAL A 53 29.73 -2.84 12.31
C VAL A 53 29.47 -1.90 13.49
N GLY A 54 28.23 -1.47 13.69
CA GLY A 54 27.88 -0.60 14.81
C GLY A 54 26.42 -0.15 14.74
N ASP A 55 25.91 0.42 15.83
CA ASP A 55 24.51 0.84 15.90
C ASP A 55 24.16 1.96 14.91
N ALA A 56 22.86 2.16 14.68
CA ALA A 56 22.39 3.24 13.81
C ALA A 56 22.75 4.61 14.40
N GLY A 57 23.44 5.44 13.62
CA GLY A 57 23.79 6.81 14.02
C GLY A 57 25.15 6.99 14.71
N VAL A 58 25.98 5.94 14.84
CA VAL A 58 27.36 6.07 15.39
C VAL A 58 28.35 6.74 14.42
N GLY A 59 27.95 6.98 13.17
CA GLY A 59 28.76 7.73 12.19
C GLY A 59 29.60 6.88 11.21
N LYS A 60 29.25 5.61 10.99
CA LYS A 60 29.95 4.70 10.03
C LYS A 60 30.18 5.34 8.66
N ASN A 61 29.12 5.89 8.06
CA ASN A 61 29.21 6.53 6.74
C ASN A 61 30.02 7.84 6.80
N ALA A 62 29.91 8.60 7.90
CA ALA A 62 30.67 9.84 8.09
C ALA A 62 32.19 9.60 8.14
N LEU A 63 32.64 8.50 8.76
CA LEU A 63 34.06 8.09 8.76
C LEU A 63 34.58 7.87 7.33
N ILE A 64 33.82 7.17 6.50
CA ILE A 64 34.20 6.88 5.11
C ILE A 64 34.24 8.17 4.29
N TYR A 65 33.21 9.00 4.39
CA TYR A 65 33.17 10.29 3.69
C TYR A 65 34.31 11.21 4.14
N TYR A 66 34.67 11.21 5.42
CA TYR A 66 35.80 11.98 5.93
C TYR A 66 37.13 11.55 5.31
N ILE A 67 37.40 10.24 5.31
CA ILE A 67 38.62 9.69 4.69
C ILE A 67 38.70 10.08 3.21
N ASN A 68 37.61 9.90 2.46
CA ASN A 68 37.57 10.16 1.02
C ASN A 68 37.60 11.65 0.67
N SER A 69 36.99 12.50 1.51
CA SER A 69 37.08 13.95 1.35
C SER A 69 38.53 14.44 1.47
N LEU A 70 39.27 13.96 2.47
CA LEU A 70 40.69 14.31 2.66
C LEU A 70 41.59 13.75 1.55
N ARG A 71 41.26 12.56 1.03
CA ARG A 71 41.97 11.96 -0.12
C ARG A 71 41.58 12.58 -1.46
N LYS A 72 40.58 13.47 -1.50
CA LYS A 72 39.92 13.95 -2.72
C LYS A 72 39.55 12.77 -3.62
N GLN A 73 38.84 11.78 -3.09
CA GLN A 73 38.40 10.59 -3.83
C GLN A 73 36.88 10.53 -3.86
N PRO A 74 36.25 10.32 -5.04
CA PRO A 74 34.81 10.12 -5.10
C PRO A 74 34.37 8.82 -4.42
N THR A 75 33.15 8.84 -3.89
CA THR A 75 32.52 7.68 -3.25
C THR A 75 31.25 7.31 -4.00
N LEU A 76 31.12 6.07 -4.44
CA LEU A 76 29.85 5.52 -4.92
C LEU A 76 29.24 4.66 -3.81
N ARG A 77 28.05 5.03 -3.36
CA ARG A 77 27.32 4.31 -2.30
C ARG A 77 26.12 3.61 -2.91
N PHE A 78 25.93 2.35 -2.53
CA PHE A 78 24.76 1.56 -2.85
C PHE A 78 24.19 0.98 -1.56
N SER A 79 22.88 1.16 -1.32
CA SER A 79 22.18 0.60 -0.16
C SER A 79 21.53 -0.72 -0.55
N PHE A 80 21.87 -1.80 0.15
CA PHE A 80 21.33 -3.13 -0.08
C PHE A 80 19.97 -3.30 0.59
N ASN A 81 19.10 -4.06 -0.06
CA ASN A 81 17.79 -4.48 0.44
C ASN A 81 17.52 -5.96 0.07
N GLU A 82 16.37 -6.49 0.48
CA GLU A 82 16.00 -7.90 0.21
C GLU A 82 15.80 -8.17 -1.30
N ASP A 83 15.40 -7.15 -2.06
CA ASP A 83 15.09 -7.25 -3.50
C ASP A 83 16.28 -6.93 -4.41
N THR A 84 17.48 -6.68 -3.85
CA THR A 84 18.65 -6.25 -4.63
C THR A 84 19.11 -7.36 -5.57
N LEU A 85 19.24 -7.05 -6.86
CA LEU A 85 19.69 -7.99 -7.88
C LEU A 85 21.16 -7.75 -8.29
N PRO A 86 21.86 -8.74 -8.88
CA PRO A 86 23.24 -8.55 -9.34
C PRO A 86 23.37 -7.46 -10.42
N GLU A 87 22.36 -7.34 -11.28
CA GLU A 87 22.32 -6.36 -12.38
C GLU A 87 22.32 -4.92 -11.85
N ASP A 88 21.75 -4.68 -10.67
CA ASP A 88 21.74 -3.35 -10.02
C ASP A 88 23.14 -2.85 -9.67
N LEU A 89 24.07 -3.77 -9.41
CA LEU A 89 25.45 -3.50 -9.00
C LEU A 89 26.41 -3.54 -10.19
N ILE A 90 26.28 -4.59 -11.02
CA ILE A 90 27.18 -4.89 -12.12
C ILE A 90 26.85 -4.03 -13.36
N GLY A 91 25.56 -3.84 -13.64
CA GLY A 91 25.07 -3.21 -14.85
C GLY A 91 24.14 -4.13 -15.65
N SER A 92 23.45 -3.53 -16.61
CA SER A 92 22.46 -4.19 -17.45
C SER A 92 22.45 -3.58 -18.86
N TYR A 93 21.86 -4.30 -19.82
CA TYR A 93 21.57 -3.76 -21.14
C TYR A 93 20.34 -2.83 -21.07
N ARG A 94 20.52 -1.57 -21.46
CA ARG A 94 19.47 -0.55 -21.50
C ARG A 94 18.97 -0.33 -22.91
N ILE A 95 17.68 -0.11 -23.06
CA ILE A 95 17.08 0.32 -24.32
C ILE A 95 17.60 1.72 -24.66
N LEU A 96 18.06 1.92 -25.89
CA LEU A 96 18.41 3.24 -26.40
C LEU A 96 17.13 4.07 -26.54
N LEU A 97 17.16 5.33 -26.08
CA LEU A 97 16.01 6.25 -26.11
C LEU A 97 15.48 6.52 -27.54
N ASP A 98 16.28 6.23 -28.57
CA ASP A 98 15.87 6.32 -29.97
C ASP A 98 15.09 5.08 -30.47
N GLY A 99 14.88 4.08 -29.61
CA GLY A 99 14.20 2.82 -29.91
C GLY A 99 15.00 1.86 -30.79
N LYS A 100 16.26 2.16 -31.13
CA LYS A 100 17.04 1.43 -32.16
C LYS A 100 17.97 0.35 -31.64
N GLY A 101 17.87 -0.03 -30.36
CA GLY A 101 18.62 -1.18 -29.82
C GLY A 101 18.89 -1.09 -28.33
N PHE A 102 19.83 -1.93 -27.88
CA PHE A 102 20.26 -1.99 -26.48
C PHE A 102 21.73 -1.58 -26.34
N THR A 103 22.07 -0.80 -25.32
CA THR A 103 23.46 -0.50 -24.94
C THR A 103 23.76 -1.05 -23.55
N TRP A 104 24.94 -1.65 -23.39
CA TRP A 104 25.40 -2.00 -22.06
C TRP A 104 25.61 -0.74 -21.23
N SER A 105 25.21 -0.82 -19.97
CA SER A 105 25.45 0.24 -19.03
C SER A 105 25.95 -0.29 -17.70
N ASN A 106 27.13 0.17 -17.29
CA ASN A 106 27.75 -0.21 -16.04
C ASN A 106 26.93 0.22 -14.82
N GLY A 107 26.83 -0.68 -13.85
CA GLY A 107 26.30 -0.41 -12.51
C GLY A 107 27.31 0.31 -11.62
N PRO A 108 26.90 0.71 -10.39
CA PRO A 108 27.71 1.49 -9.47
C PRO A 108 28.97 0.75 -9.02
N LEU A 109 28.93 -0.58 -8.86
CA LEU A 109 30.12 -1.37 -8.50
C LEU A 109 31.12 -1.41 -9.65
N THR A 110 30.65 -1.67 -10.87
CA THR A 110 31.50 -1.70 -12.07
C THR A 110 32.13 -0.33 -12.35
N ASN A 111 31.36 0.75 -12.17
CA ASN A 111 31.88 2.12 -12.30
C ASN A 111 32.94 2.43 -11.24
N ALA A 112 32.70 2.05 -9.97
CA ALA A 112 33.69 2.26 -8.91
C ALA A 112 34.99 1.50 -9.21
N LEU A 113 34.88 0.24 -9.61
CA LEU A 113 36.03 -0.63 -9.92
C LEU A 113 36.82 -0.12 -11.12
N SER A 114 36.14 0.20 -12.23
CA SER A 114 36.77 0.66 -13.46
C SER A 114 37.35 2.07 -13.37
N GLU A 115 36.88 2.92 -12.47
CA GLU A 115 37.39 4.28 -12.28
C GLU A 115 38.30 4.44 -11.04
N GLY A 116 38.47 3.39 -10.24
CA GLY A 116 39.35 3.42 -9.07
C GLY A 116 38.76 4.20 -7.89
N LEU A 117 37.43 4.20 -7.75
CA LEU A 117 36.69 4.95 -6.73
C LEU A 117 36.47 4.11 -5.48
N SER A 118 36.08 4.75 -4.38
CA SER A 118 35.61 4.01 -3.20
C SER A 118 34.16 3.57 -3.39
N PHE A 119 33.89 2.27 -3.25
CA PHE A 119 32.56 1.69 -3.24
C PHE A 119 32.10 1.40 -1.82
N VAL A 120 30.94 1.93 -1.43
CA VAL A 120 30.31 1.70 -0.12
C VAL A 120 29.06 0.83 -0.31
N ALA A 121 29.16 -0.40 0.17
CA ALA A 121 28.08 -1.37 0.25
C ALA A 121 27.35 -1.19 1.59
N ASP A 122 26.24 -0.45 1.58
CA ASP A 122 25.50 -0.10 2.80
C ASP A 122 24.41 -1.13 3.14
N GLU A 123 24.26 -1.42 4.43
CA GLU A 123 23.37 -2.47 4.97
C GLU A 123 23.52 -3.83 4.26
N MET A 124 24.76 -4.29 4.02
CA MET A 124 25.04 -5.56 3.30
C MET A 124 24.27 -6.77 3.86
N ASN A 125 23.93 -6.77 5.14
CA ASN A 125 23.22 -7.86 5.80
C ASN A 125 21.71 -7.93 5.51
N LEU A 126 21.15 -6.96 4.78
CA LEU A 126 19.75 -6.99 4.33
C LEU A 126 19.56 -7.76 3.02
N CYS A 127 20.62 -7.98 2.25
CA CYS A 127 20.52 -8.67 0.96
C CYS A 127 20.78 -10.17 1.09
N ALA A 128 20.22 -10.94 0.16
CA ALA A 128 20.42 -12.38 0.08
C ALA A 128 21.91 -12.73 -0.13
N PRO A 129 22.49 -13.67 0.65
CA PRO A 129 23.94 -13.93 0.61
C PRO A 129 24.48 -14.41 -0.74
N ASN A 130 23.64 -15.01 -1.59
CA ASN A 130 23.99 -15.41 -2.95
C ASN A 130 24.36 -14.21 -3.84
N ILE A 131 23.68 -13.08 -3.67
CA ILE A 131 23.98 -11.83 -4.38
C ILE A 131 25.35 -11.31 -3.96
N ILE A 132 25.65 -11.35 -2.65
CA ILE A 132 26.96 -10.92 -2.12
C ILE A 132 28.09 -11.80 -2.64
N LYS A 133 27.87 -13.11 -2.71
CA LYS A 133 28.83 -14.06 -3.27
C LYS A 133 29.11 -13.82 -4.76
N ARG A 134 28.15 -13.28 -5.54
CA ARG A 134 28.34 -13.02 -6.97
C ARG A 134 29.52 -12.08 -7.24
N PHE A 135 29.78 -11.14 -6.33
CA PHE A 135 30.88 -10.19 -6.44
C PHE A 135 32.06 -10.52 -5.51
N SER A 136 32.24 -11.79 -5.12
CA SER A 136 33.37 -12.18 -4.27
C SER A 136 34.73 -11.92 -4.89
N SER A 137 34.84 -12.09 -6.20
CA SER A 137 36.02 -11.72 -6.98
C SER A 137 36.47 -10.27 -6.77
N VAL A 138 35.54 -9.35 -6.46
CA VAL A 138 35.86 -7.93 -6.24
C VAL A 138 36.57 -7.74 -4.91
N TYR A 139 36.01 -8.27 -3.82
CA TYR A 139 36.58 -8.10 -2.48
C TYR A 139 37.70 -9.11 -2.17
N GLU A 140 37.83 -10.20 -2.94
CA GLU A 140 38.92 -11.18 -2.83
C GLU A 140 40.14 -10.84 -3.69
N SER A 141 39.92 -10.38 -4.92
CA SER A 141 40.97 -10.30 -5.96
C SER A 141 40.90 -9.02 -6.82
N ASN A 142 40.04 -8.06 -6.46
CA ASN A 142 39.93 -6.76 -7.10
C ASN A 142 39.67 -6.81 -8.63
N TYR A 143 38.83 -7.75 -9.06
CA TYR A 143 38.31 -7.79 -10.42
C TYR A 143 36.84 -8.23 -10.44
N LEU A 144 36.13 -7.92 -11.53
CA LEU A 144 34.76 -8.33 -11.77
C LEU A 144 34.64 -8.86 -13.20
N ASP A 145 34.07 -10.06 -13.35
CA ASP A 145 33.71 -10.61 -14.65
C ASP A 145 32.27 -10.19 -14.98
N LEU A 146 32.07 -9.46 -16.09
CA LEU A 146 30.78 -8.95 -16.56
C LEU A 146 29.99 -10.04 -17.30
N LEU A 147 29.64 -11.11 -16.60
CA LEU A 147 28.93 -12.28 -17.17
C LEU A 147 27.58 -11.91 -17.79
N GLU A 148 26.91 -10.90 -17.21
CA GLU A 148 25.62 -10.36 -17.62
C GLU A 148 25.73 -9.45 -18.86
N GLY A 149 26.96 -9.02 -19.20
CA GLY A 149 27.26 -8.06 -20.27
C GLY A 149 28.08 -8.65 -21.40
N SER A 150 29.31 -8.12 -21.58
CA SER A 150 30.23 -8.53 -22.63
C SER A 150 31.03 -9.81 -22.31
N GLY A 151 30.96 -10.30 -21.07
CA GLY A 151 31.86 -11.31 -20.52
C GLY A 151 33.27 -10.79 -20.22
N GLU A 152 33.49 -9.47 -20.35
CA GLU A 152 34.79 -8.86 -20.11
C GLU A 152 35.15 -8.85 -18.62
N ARG A 153 36.44 -9.04 -18.34
CA ARG A 153 37.01 -8.85 -17.01
C ARG A 153 37.39 -7.40 -16.78
N VAL A 154 36.69 -6.74 -15.87
CA VAL A 154 37.05 -5.41 -15.36
C VAL A 154 38.00 -5.59 -14.19
N LYS A 155 39.24 -5.11 -14.31
CA LYS A 155 40.18 -5.05 -13.18
C LYS A 155 40.04 -3.72 -12.44
N GLY A 156 40.13 -3.76 -11.12
CA GLY A 156 40.16 -2.56 -10.29
C GLY A 156 41.33 -1.67 -10.64
N LYS A 157 41.06 -0.40 -10.93
CA LYS A 157 42.11 0.62 -11.03
C LYS A 157 42.70 0.92 -9.65
N THR A 158 43.95 1.39 -9.63
CA THR A 158 44.59 1.89 -8.41
C THR A 158 43.73 2.97 -7.78
N GLY A 159 43.41 2.81 -6.49
CA GLY A 159 42.53 3.72 -5.74
C GLY A 159 41.19 3.12 -5.33
N PHE A 160 40.78 2.04 -5.99
CA PHE A 160 39.56 1.32 -5.64
C PHE A 160 39.62 0.76 -4.21
N TRP A 161 38.60 1.09 -3.42
CA TRP A 161 38.40 0.55 -2.06
C TRP A 161 36.98 0.02 -1.94
N PHE A 162 36.82 -1.18 -1.39
CA PHE A 162 35.52 -1.79 -1.11
C PHE A 162 35.24 -1.72 0.39
N ILE A 163 34.20 -0.98 0.78
CA ILE A 163 33.79 -0.79 2.17
C ILE A 163 32.37 -1.34 2.35
N GLY A 164 32.19 -2.28 3.27
CA GLY A 164 30.88 -2.72 3.73
C GLY A 164 30.46 -2.00 5.01
N THR A 165 29.19 -1.69 5.16
CA THR A 165 28.60 -1.22 6.43
C THR A 165 27.39 -2.08 6.78
N GLN A 166 27.25 -2.40 8.06
CA GLN A 166 26.07 -3.12 8.57
C GLN A 166 25.77 -2.71 10.01
N ASN A 167 24.53 -2.90 10.43
CA ASN A 167 24.18 -2.85 11.85
C ASN A 167 24.26 -4.27 12.46
N PRO A 168 24.53 -4.40 13.77
CA PRO A 168 24.51 -5.68 14.46
C PRO A 168 23.16 -6.42 14.26
N SER A 169 23.21 -7.76 14.21
CA SER A 169 22.03 -8.61 14.03
C SER A 169 21.17 -8.74 15.29
N GLU A 170 21.69 -8.38 16.47
CA GLU A 170 20.94 -8.45 17.73
C GLU A 170 19.98 -7.25 17.88
N GLY A 171 18.67 -7.52 17.93
CA GLY A 171 17.65 -6.53 18.33
C GLY A 171 16.96 -5.73 17.21
N PHE A 172 17.22 -6.05 15.94
CA PHE A 172 16.58 -5.44 14.77
C PHE A 172 15.92 -6.48 13.86
N GLU A 173 14.65 -6.30 13.51
CA GLU A 173 13.89 -7.20 12.63
C GLU A 173 14.51 -7.27 11.21
N GLY A 174 14.51 -8.45 10.59
CA GLY A 174 14.97 -8.67 9.20
C GLY A 174 16.48 -8.86 8.99
N ARG A 175 17.31 -8.63 10.02
CA ARG A 175 18.78 -8.67 9.86
C ARG A 175 19.38 -10.04 10.20
N LYS A 176 20.03 -10.67 9.23
CA LYS A 176 20.78 -11.92 9.42
C LYS A 176 22.28 -11.65 9.48
N PRO A 177 23.06 -12.41 10.26
CA PRO A 177 24.51 -12.30 10.21
C PRO A 177 25.02 -12.71 8.81
N LEU A 178 26.00 -11.97 8.29
CA LEU A 178 26.67 -12.36 7.05
C LEU A 178 27.39 -13.70 7.25
N PRO A 179 27.30 -14.65 6.29
CA PRO A 179 28.00 -15.92 6.35
C PRO A 179 29.52 -15.77 6.59
N PHE A 180 30.12 -16.73 7.29
CA PHE A 180 31.56 -16.77 7.54
C PHE A 180 32.39 -16.70 6.25
N ASP A 181 31.91 -17.36 5.19
CA ASP A 181 32.58 -17.35 3.88
C ASP A 181 32.69 -15.98 3.23
N ILE A 182 31.83 -15.02 3.60
CA ILE A 182 31.93 -13.64 3.14
C ILE A 182 32.79 -12.86 4.13
N THR A 183 32.45 -12.92 5.42
CA THR A 183 33.09 -12.10 6.46
C THR A 183 34.58 -12.36 6.63
N LYS A 184 35.09 -13.56 6.34
CA LYS A 184 36.53 -13.90 6.38
C LYS A 184 37.41 -13.05 5.45
N HIS A 185 36.82 -12.44 4.42
CA HIS A 185 37.55 -11.60 3.46
C HIS A 185 37.66 -10.14 3.90
N PHE A 186 36.95 -9.74 4.97
CA PHE A 186 36.90 -8.37 5.44
C PHE A 186 37.68 -8.18 6.75
N ALA A 187 38.37 -7.06 6.87
CA ALA A 187 38.74 -6.54 8.18
C ALA A 187 37.50 -5.96 8.88
N VAL A 188 37.03 -6.62 9.93
CA VAL A 188 35.85 -6.18 10.68
C VAL A 188 36.25 -5.10 11.69
N VAL A 189 35.64 -3.93 11.60
CA VAL A 189 35.84 -2.82 12.53
C VAL A 189 34.53 -2.50 13.22
N TYR A 190 34.50 -2.69 14.54
CA TYR A 190 33.39 -2.28 15.38
C TYR A 190 33.49 -0.78 15.68
N VAL A 191 32.38 -0.07 15.48
CA VAL A 191 32.22 1.36 15.79
C VAL A 191 31.28 1.48 16.98
N ASP A 192 31.88 1.76 18.13
CA ASP A 192 31.17 1.86 19.40
C ASP A 192 30.46 3.21 19.56
N PRO A 193 29.40 3.29 20.38
CA PRO A 193 28.79 4.55 20.77
C PRO A 193 29.79 5.46 21.51
N TYR A 194 29.69 6.77 21.27
CA TYR A 194 30.53 7.78 21.93
C TYR A 194 30.30 7.81 23.44
N SER A 195 31.37 8.01 24.22
CA SER A 195 31.25 8.27 25.66
C SER A 195 30.68 9.68 25.93
N PRO A 196 30.12 9.97 27.12
CA PRO A 196 29.60 11.31 27.44
C PRO A 196 30.65 12.42 27.27
N ASP A 197 31.89 12.18 27.72
CA ASP A 197 33.00 13.11 27.58
C ASP A 197 33.37 13.36 26.12
N GLU A 198 33.30 12.31 25.30
CA GLU A 198 33.55 12.39 23.87
C GLU A 198 32.43 13.14 23.13
N MET A 199 31.17 12.89 23.48
CA MET A 199 30.03 13.66 22.95
C MET A 199 30.20 15.16 23.27
N PHE A 200 30.59 15.48 24.51
CA PHE A 200 30.86 16.85 24.93
C PHE A 200 31.98 17.48 24.10
N PHE A 201 33.11 16.78 23.94
CA PHE A 201 34.22 17.24 23.13
C PHE A 201 33.81 17.49 21.67
N ILE A 202 33.07 16.56 21.06
CA ILE A 202 32.56 16.69 19.69
C ILE A 202 31.66 17.94 19.57
N LEU A 203 30.66 18.07 20.44
CA LEU A 203 29.73 19.20 20.39
C LEU A 203 30.42 20.52 20.66
N LYS A 204 31.37 20.59 21.60
CA LYS A 204 32.14 21.81 21.90
C LYS A 204 32.98 22.26 20.71
N LYS A 205 33.56 21.31 19.96
CA LYS A 205 34.31 21.60 18.73
C LYS A 205 33.42 22.07 17.58
N LEU A 206 32.24 21.45 17.41
CA LEU A 206 31.30 21.80 16.35
C LEU A 206 30.57 23.12 16.62
N TYR A 207 30.29 23.40 17.89
CA TYR A 207 29.49 24.55 18.34
C TYR A 207 30.22 25.36 19.41
N PRO A 208 31.38 25.98 19.10
CA PRO A 208 32.22 26.66 20.08
C PRO A 208 31.54 27.87 20.73
N MET A 209 30.53 28.45 20.08
CA MET A 209 29.73 29.56 20.60
C MET A 209 28.76 29.17 21.73
N LEU A 210 28.46 27.88 21.89
CA LEU A 210 27.58 27.40 22.96
C LEU A 210 28.35 27.26 24.28
N SER A 211 27.66 27.54 25.38
CA SER A 211 28.20 27.41 26.74
C SER A 211 28.42 25.94 27.10
N GLU A 212 29.43 25.66 27.93
CA GLU A 212 29.75 24.28 28.31
C GLU A 212 28.63 23.69 29.18
N GLU A 213 28.00 24.52 30.00
CA GLU A 213 26.88 24.16 30.84
C GLU A 213 25.69 23.63 30.01
N VAL A 214 25.32 24.33 28.93
CA VAL A 214 24.21 23.90 28.05
C VAL A 214 24.52 22.59 27.35
N LEU A 215 25.77 22.39 26.91
CA LEU A 215 26.20 21.14 26.28
C LEU A 215 26.16 19.96 27.26
N GLN A 216 26.59 20.17 28.50
CA GLN A 216 26.54 19.14 29.55
C GLN A 216 25.10 18.79 29.92
N GLN A 217 24.23 19.79 30.10
CA GLN A 217 22.81 19.62 30.39
C GLN A 217 22.11 18.77 29.32
N ILE A 218 22.30 19.10 28.03
CA ILE A 218 21.61 18.36 26.96
C ILE A 218 22.13 16.94 26.77
N ILE A 219 23.43 16.70 27.02
CA ILE A 219 24.00 15.35 27.03
C ILE A 219 23.40 14.53 28.18
N CYS A 220 23.30 15.13 29.38
CA CYS A 220 22.66 14.50 30.54
C CYS A 220 21.22 14.08 30.22
N ILE A 221 20.42 15.02 29.70
CA ILE A 221 19.03 14.78 29.29
C ILE A 221 18.96 13.62 28.30
N SER A 222 19.79 13.62 27.26
CA SER A 222 19.76 12.56 26.25
C SER A 222 20.09 11.18 26.81
N LEU A 223 21.09 11.07 27.71
CA LEU A 223 21.50 9.81 28.29
C LEU A 223 20.48 9.26 29.29
N GLU A 224 19.94 10.14 30.14
CA GLU A 224 18.93 9.74 31.13
C GLU A 224 17.61 9.37 30.43
N SER A 225 17.21 10.10 29.38
CA SER A 225 16.05 9.73 28.55
C SER A 225 16.21 8.35 27.90
N GLU A 226 17.37 8.04 27.32
CA GLU A 226 17.67 6.70 26.79
C GLU A 226 17.58 5.60 27.87
N LYS A 227 18.09 5.88 29.07
CA LYS A 227 18.04 4.94 30.19
C LYS A 227 16.61 4.69 30.68
N ARG A 228 15.77 5.73 30.76
CA ARG A 228 14.34 5.62 31.10
C ARG A 228 13.55 4.85 30.03
N ILE A 229 13.88 5.04 28.74
CA ILE A 229 13.29 4.25 27.64
C ILE A 229 13.70 2.78 27.75
N LYS A 230 15.00 2.49 27.96
CA LYS A 230 15.52 1.11 28.05
C LYS A 230 14.97 0.35 29.26
N SER A 231 14.80 1.02 30.40
CA SER A 231 14.19 0.44 31.60
C SER A 231 12.66 0.34 31.52
N GLY A 232 12.04 0.96 30.52
CA GLY A 232 10.58 0.97 30.34
C GLY A 232 9.84 1.86 31.34
N GLU A 233 10.50 2.86 31.91
CA GLU A 233 9.88 3.88 32.77
C GLU A 233 9.02 4.85 31.96
N ILE A 234 9.44 5.13 30.72
CA ILE A 234 8.74 5.97 29.73
C ILE A 234 8.62 5.23 28.39
N GLY A 235 7.62 5.59 27.58
CA GLY A 235 7.34 4.93 26.30
C GLY A 235 6.83 3.49 26.46
N LYS A 236 6.43 3.10 27.67
CA LYS A 236 5.92 1.75 27.95
C LYS A 236 4.56 1.57 27.30
N GLY A 237 4.42 0.55 26.44
CA GLY A 237 3.17 0.24 25.75
C GLY A 237 2.99 0.96 24.42
N ASP A 238 3.89 1.89 24.06
CA ASP A 238 3.98 2.38 22.69
C ASP A 238 4.55 1.28 21.80
N LEU A 239 3.93 1.09 20.63
CA LEU A 239 4.35 0.08 19.67
C LEU A 239 5.60 0.49 18.88
N GLU A 240 6.02 1.75 19.01
CA GLU A 240 7.17 2.35 18.36
C GLU A 240 8.11 2.86 19.43
N LYS A 241 9.36 2.40 19.40
CA LYS A 241 10.34 2.80 20.41
C LYS A 241 11.02 4.11 20.02
N TYR A 242 11.31 4.92 21.02
CA TYR A 242 12.06 6.17 20.92
C TYR A 242 13.56 5.88 20.99
N HIS A 243 14.37 6.70 20.30
CA HIS A 243 15.83 6.60 20.39
C HIS A 243 16.48 7.97 20.14
N PHE A 244 17.22 8.47 21.12
CA PHE A 244 17.97 9.72 21.07
C PHE A 244 19.47 9.43 20.93
N ASN A 245 20.11 10.11 19.97
CA ASN A 245 21.54 9.93 19.69
C ASN A 245 22.21 11.27 19.38
N LEU A 246 23.49 11.24 18.98
CA LEU A 246 24.27 12.44 18.68
C LEU A 246 23.62 13.33 17.60
N ARG A 247 22.83 12.77 16.67
CA ARG A 247 22.08 13.56 15.68
C ARG A 247 20.99 14.40 16.34
N THR A 248 20.30 13.90 17.36
CA THR A 248 19.34 14.70 18.16
C THR A 248 20.06 15.86 18.87
N LEU A 249 21.23 15.60 19.44
CA LEU A 249 22.05 16.63 20.09
C LEU A 249 22.53 17.70 19.10
N GLN A 250 22.94 17.29 17.89
CA GLN A 250 23.33 18.22 16.83
C GLN A 250 22.14 19.06 16.36
N LYS A 251 20.93 18.50 16.22
CA LYS A 251 19.71 19.27 15.93
C LYS A 251 19.47 20.34 16.99
N TYR A 252 19.54 19.97 18.27
CA TYR A 252 19.41 20.91 19.37
C TYR A 252 20.42 22.07 19.26
N CYS A 253 21.71 21.74 19.09
CA CYS A 253 22.76 22.74 18.97
C CYS A 253 22.57 23.66 17.74
N ASN A 254 22.22 23.09 16.58
CA ASN A 254 21.92 23.85 15.36
C ASN A 254 20.79 24.86 15.60
N ARG A 255 19.72 24.45 16.28
CA ARG A 255 18.60 25.33 16.61
C ARG A 255 19.00 26.45 17.55
N LEU A 256 19.81 26.18 18.58
CA LEU A 256 20.31 27.24 19.47
C LEU A 256 21.17 28.26 18.72
N VAL A 257 22.01 27.80 17.81
CA VAL A 257 22.84 28.68 16.98
C VAL A 257 21.99 29.60 16.10
N LEU A 258 20.87 29.10 15.56
CA LEU A 258 19.97 29.86 14.70
C LEU A 258 19.09 30.85 15.47
N PHE A 259 18.52 30.42 16.61
CA PHE A 259 17.45 31.16 17.28
C PHE A 259 17.91 31.99 18.49
N GLY A 260 19.04 31.64 19.11
CA GLY A 260 19.55 32.42 20.25
C GLY A 260 20.40 31.61 21.22
N ALA A 261 21.69 31.47 20.91
CA ALA A 261 22.65 30.63 21.64
C ALA A 261 22.81 30.95 23.14
N LYS A 262 22.39 32.15 23.57
CA LYS A 262 22.52 32.64 24.95
C LYS A 262 21.19 32.75 25.69
N ASP A 263 20.06 32.56 25.01
CA ASP A 263 18.75 32.65 25.65
C ASP A 263 18.39 31.31 26.30
N LYS A 264 18.25 31.32 27.62
CA LYS A 264 17.85 30.15 28.40
C LYS A 264 16.43 29.70 28.05
N THR A 265 15.55 30.62 27.68
CA THR A 265 14.16 30.34 27.29
C THR A 265 14.12 29.54 25.99
N VAL A 266 14.90 29.96 24.99
CA VAL A 266 15.09 29.23 23.73
C VAL A 266 15.73 27.86 24.00
N SER A 267 16.75 27.83 24.86
CA SER A 267 17.43 26.59 25.23
C SER A 267 16.49 25.54 25.83
N VAL A 268 15.60 25.94 26.73
CA VAL A 268 14.61 25.04 27.32
C VAL A 268 13.52 24.68 26.30
N ARG A 269 12.99 25.64 25.55
CA ARG A 269 11.95 25.38 24.52
C ARG A 269 12.41 24.32 23.52
N GLU A 270 13.62 24.46 22.97
CA GLU A 270 14.13 23.51 21.98
C GLU A 270 14.41 22.13 22.58
N ALA A 271 14.71 22.05 23.88
CA ALA A 271 14.86 20.77 24.56
C ALA A 271 13.51 20.07 24.71
N LEU A 272 12.46 20.80 25.09
CA LEU A 272 11.08 20.27 25.16
C LEU A 272 10.63 19.77 23.77
N TYR A 273 10.91 20.51 22.70
CA TYR A 273 10.53 20.10 21.34
C TYR A 273 11.19 18.81 20.86
N LEU A 274 12.43 18.54 21.27
CA LEU A 274 13.16 17.36 20.80
C LEU A 274 13.06 16.17 21.75
N PHE A 275 12.86 16.38 23.06
CA PHE A 275 12.91 15.32 24.08
C PHE A 275 11.59 15.07 24.80
N GLU A 276 10.64 16.01 24.83
CA GLU A 276 9.30 15.81 25.43
C GLU A 276 8.26 15.50 24.36
N GLU A 277 8.14 16.37 23.36
CA GLU A 277 7.06 16.34 22.38
C GLU A 277 6.95 15.07 21.53
N PRO A 278 8.03 14.30 21.25
CA PRO A 278 7.90 13.03 20.56
C PRO A 278 7.05 11.98 21.32
N PHE A 279 6.93 12.09 22.65
CA PHE A 279 6.19 11.12 23.46
C PHE A 279 4.67 11.30 23.32
N ARG A 280 3.93 10.20 23.18
CA ARG A 280 2.47 10.26 22.98
C ARG A 280 1.69 10.43 24.27
N LYS A 281 2.14 9.80 25.35
CA LYS A 281 1.43 9.78 26.64
C LYS A 281 1.73 11.02 27.44
N LYS A 282 0.68 11.64 28.01
CA LYS A 282 0.81 12.81 28.90
C LYS A 282 1.72 12.51 30.11
N GLU A 283 1.58 11.33 30.72
CA GLU A 283 2.45 10.88 31.83
C GLU A 283 3.94 10.82 31.44
N ASP A 284 4.25 10.37 30.22
CA ASP A 284 5.62 10.29 29.74
C ASP A 284 6.18 11.69 29.41
N LYS A 285 5.34 12.57 28.85
CA LYS A 285 5.68 13.99 28.64
C LYS A 285 5.99 14.70 29.95
N GLU A 286 5.18 14.50 30.98
CA GLU A 286 5.37 15.09 32.31
C GLU A 286 6.72 14.67 32.92
N LYS A 287 7.04 13.36 32.92
CA LYS A 287 8.33 12.86 33.42
C LYS A 287 9.53 13.41 32.66
N GLN A 288 9.39 13.64 31.35
CA GLN A 288 10.43 14.24 30.51
C GLN A 288 10.59 15.72 30.78
N ARG A 289 9.47 16.44 30.93
CA ARG A 289 9.47 17.85 31.32
C ARG A 289 10.14 18.04 32.68
N GLU A 290 9.83 17.21 33.67
CA GLU A 290 10.48 17.24 34.98
C GLU A 290 12.01 17.06 34.88
N LEU A 291 12.47 16.12 34.05
CA LEU A 291 13.90 15.91 33.79
C LEU A 291 14.53 17.17 33.19
N ILE A 292 13.94 17.72 32.14
CA ILE A 292 14.46 18.91 31.44
C ILE A 292 14.48 20.11 32.40
N GLU A 293 13.39 20.38 33.10
CA GLU A 293 13.30 21.50 34.05
C GLU A 293 14.29 21.34 35.22
N SER A 294 14.53 20.11 35.69
CA SER A 294 15.51 19.86 36.75
C SER A 294 16.94 20.18 36.31
N GLU A 295 17.33 19.79 35.10
CA GLU A 295 18.66 20.04 34.55
C GLU A 295 18.89 21.53 34.24
N PHE A 296 17.86 22.23 33.77
CA PHE A 296 17.93 23.67 33.49
C PHE A 296 17.67 24.56 34.73
N GLY A 297 17.43 24.00 35.92
CA GLY A 297 17.34 24.75 37.17
C GLY A 297 15.99 25.45 37.41
N GLY A 298 14.88 24.78 37.09
CA GLY A 298 13.52 25.15 37.48
C GLY A 298 12.55 25.37 36.31
N ALA A 299 11.26 25.46 36.64
CA ALA A 299 10.18 25.66 35.67
C ALA A 299 10.37 26.97 34.89
N VAL A 300 10.48 26.86 33.56
CA VAL A 300 10.51 28.01 32.67
C VAL A 300 9.11 28.28 32.16
N LYS A 301 8.66 29.53 32.32
CA LYS A 301 7.35 29.95 31.83
C LYS A 301 7.39 29.97 30.31
N LEU A 302 6.74 29.01 29.67
CA LEU A 302 6.53 29.00 28.22
C LEU A 302 5.85 30.31 27.81
N VAL A 303 6.46 31.01 26.86
CA VAL A 303 5.88 32.22 26.29
C VAL A 303 4.79 31.77 25.31
N PRO A 304 3.55 32.24 25.45
CA PRO A 304 2.50 31.89 24.50
C PRO A 304 2.91 32.34 23.11
N THR A 305 2.72 31.45 22.14
CA THR A 305 3.11 31.66 20.75
C THR A 305 2.38 32.87 20.17
N LYS A 306 3.14 33.89 19.75
CA LYS A 306 2.59 35.08 19.10
C LYS A 306 3.22 35.30 17.74
N GLY A 307 2.39 35.52 16.73
CA GLY A 307 2.81 35.82 15.37
C GLY A 307 2.22 37.13 14.86
N TYR A 308 2.98 37.88 14.06
CA TYR A 308 2.48 39.00 13.27
C TYR A 308 3.17 39.03 11.89
N VAL A 309 2.51 39.63 10.90
CA VAL A 309 3.06 39.78 9.55
C VAL A 309 3.48 41.24 9.35
N GLN A 310 4.70 41.45 8.87
CA GLN A 310 5.19 42.78 8.53
C GLN A 310 6.18 42.69 7.36
N SER A 311 5.97 43.50 6.30
CA SER A 311 6.93 43.62 5.18
C SER A 311 7.24 42.29 4.50
N SER A 312 6.20 41.52 4.16
CA SER A 312 6.32 40.17 3.59
C SER A 312 7.18 39.21 4.42
N THR A 313 7.17 39.37 5.75
CA THR A 313 7.82 38.47 6.70
C THR A 313 6.85 38.17 7.83
N ILE A 314 6.65 36.89 8.15
CA ILE A 314 5.95 36.48 9.36
C ILE A 314 6.98 36.44 10.48
N PHE A 315 6.77 37.27 11.48
CA PHE A 315 7.49 37.21 12.75
C PHE A 315 6.69 36.31 13.67
N TRP A 316 7.28 35.20 14.08
CA TRP A 316 6.62 34.19 14.91
C TRP A 316 7.53 33.88 16.09
N ASN A 317 7.21 34.41 17.27
CA ASN A 317 8.12 34.45 18.41
C ASN A 317 9.49 35.06 18.02
N ASP A 318 10.54 34.23 17.99
CA ASP A 318 11.93 34.53 17.64
C ASP A 318 12.29 34.14 16.18
N LYS A 319 11.29 33.79 15.36
CA LYS A 319 11.48 33.28 13.99
C LYS A 319 11.01 34.28 12.96
N GLU A 320 11.79 34.38 11.87
CA GLU A 320 11.46 35.22 10.72
C GLU A 320 11.24 34.37 9.47
N ILE A 321 9.99 34.30 8.99
CA ILE A 321 9.61 33.52 7.81
C ILE A 321 9.33 34.48 6.68
N LYS A 322 10.22 34.53 5.68
CA LYS A 322 10.01 35.34 4.49
C LYS A 322 8.84 34.77 3.70
N THR A 323 7.84 35.60 3.46
CA THR A 323 6.72 35.30 2.58
C THR A 323 6.88 36.02 1.26
N TRP A 324 6.19 35.54 0.23
CA TRP A 324 6.29 36.11 -1.11
C TRP A 324 5.44 37.39 -1.28
N ASP A 325 4.31 37.50 -0.55
CA ASP A 325 3.37 38.61 -0.62
C ASP A 325 2.59 38.72 0.70
N GLU A 326 2.81 39.82 1.41
CA GLU A 326 2.12 40.18 2.65
C GLU A 326 0.59 40.08 2.53
N LYS A 327 0.00 40.51 1.40
CA LYS A 327 -1.46 40.47 1.22
C LYS A 327 -1.99 39.05 1.08
N LYS A 328 -1.29 38.19 0.33
CA LYS A 328 -1.67 36.78 0.17
C LYS A 328 -1.46 36.01 1.47
N THR A 329 -0.40 36.28 2.21
CA THR A 329 -0.15 35.71 3.55
C THR A 329 -1.24 36.08 4.54
N ILE A 330 -1.59 37.37 4.64
CA ILE A 330 -2.67 37.82 5.53
C ILE A 330 -4.01 37.18 5.11
N SER A 331 -4.29 37.12 3.81
CA SER A 331 -5.48 36.46 3.28
C SER A 331 -5.54 34.96 3.60
N LEU A 332 -4.39 34.27 3.65
CA LEU A 332 -4.33 32.86 4.00
C LEU A 332 -4.55 32.65 5.51
N LEU A 333 -3.85 33.42 6.35
CA LEU A 333 -4.03 33.37 7.80
C LEU A 333 -5.47 33.72 8.21
N SER A 334 -6.17 34.55 7.42
CA SER A 334 -7.60 34.82 7.61
C SER A 334 -8.54 33.73 7.09
N GLN A 335 -8.04 32.63 6.50
CA GLN A 335 -8.89 31.51 6.04
C GLN A 335 -8.82 30.28 6.95
N TYR A 336 -7.81 30.21 7.84
CA TYR A 336 -7.59 29.06 8.71
C TYR A 336 -7.66 29.45 10.19
N PRO A 337 -8.40 28.69 11.02
CA PRO A 337 -8.40 28.89 12.46
C PRO A 337 -7.04 28.50 13.04
N THR A 338 -6.50 29.35 13.91
CA THR A 338 -5.17 29.17 14.51
C THR A 338 -5.26 29.22 16.04
N PRO A 339 -5.96 28.28 16.68
CA PRO A 339 -5.99 28.20 18.14
C PRO A 339 -4.60 27.83 18.68
N GLU A 340 -4.37 28.06 19.98
CA GLU A 340 -3.07 27.86 20.64
C GLU A 340 -2.37 26.51 20.32
N PRO A 341 -3.05 25.34 20.31
CA PRO A 341 -2.39 24.08 19.96
C PRO A 341 -1.90 24.03 18.50
N ILE A 342 -2.64 24.63 17.56
CA ILE A 342 -2.23 24.75 16.16
C ILE A 342 -1.07 25.74 16.03
N LEU A 343 -1.11 26.86 16.78
CA LEU A 343 0.01 27.81 16.81
C LEU A 343 1.30 27.15 17.30
N HIS A 344 1.21 26.34 18.35
CA HIS A 344 2.33 25.58 18.88
C HIS A 344 2.87 24.55 17.87
N PHE A 345 1.98 23.81 17.20
CA PHE A 345 2.37 22.89 16.13
C PHE A 345 3.09 23.59 14.97
N LEU A 346 2.54 24.73 14.51
CA LEU A 346 3.16 25.53 13.46
C LEU A 346 4.52 26.08 13.89
N ASP A 347 4.65 26.51 15.15
CA ASP A 347 5.92 26.96 15.72
C ASP A 347 7.02 25.90 15.55
N GLN A 348 6.71 24.63 15.86
CA GLN A 348 7.63 23.50 15.69
C GLN A 348 7.96 23.20 14.23
N VAL A 349 6.95 23.23 13.36
CA VAL A 349 7.14 23.04 11.91
C VAL A 349 8.07 24.11 11.36
N PHE A 350 7.87 25.38 11.71
CA PHE A 350 8.73 26.47 11.26
C PHE A 350 10.15 26.40 11.82
N THR A 351 10.32 26.00 13.09
CA THR A 351 11.65 25.70 13.66
C THR A 351 12.39 24.71 12.78
N ALA A 352 11.74 23.60 12.43
CA ALA A 352 12.36 22.54 11.66
C ALA A 352 12.67 22.96 10.21
N ILE A 353 11.79 23.75 9.57
CA ILE A 353 12.03 24.30 8.22
C ILE A 353 13.25 25.23 8.22
N GLN A 354 13.33 26.17 9.15
CA GLN A 354 14.46 27.11 9.25
C GLN A 354 15.77 26.40 9.60
N ALA A 355 15.70 25.34 10.41
CA ALA A 355 16.84 24.46 10.71
C ALA A 355 17.20 23.50 9.55
N LYS A 356 16.47 23.52 8.42
CA LYS A 356 16.64 22.62 7.26
C LYS A 356 16.54 21.13 7.63
N GLU A 357 15.68 20.81 8.59
CA GLU A 357 15.44 19.44 9.06
C GLU A 357 14.37 18.74 8.20
N ASN A 358 14.47 17.42 8.04
CA ASN A 358 13.35 16.62 7.52
C ASN A 358 12.27 16.52 8.61
N ILE A 359 11.00 16.67 8.25
CA ILE A 359 9.89 16.73 9.21
C ILE A 359 9.04 15.48 9.08
N LEU A 360 8.69 14.83 10.20
CA LEU A 360 7.76 13.72 10.24
C LEU A 360 6.55 14.12 11.08
N ILE A 361 5.42 14.35 10.42
CA ILE A 361 4.14 14.61 11.09
C ILE A 361 3.52 13.27 11.42
N GLU A 362 3.42 12.96 12.71
CA GLU A 362 2.70 11.80 13.19
C GLU A 362 1.35 12.21 13.78
N TYR A 363 0.30 11.45 13.47
CA TYR A 363 -1.06 11.78 13.89
C TYR A 363 -1.88 10.53 14.18
N ARG A 364 -2.93 10.69 14.98
CA ARG A 364 -4.02 9.72 15.10
C ARG A 364 -4.93 9.88 13.89
N GLU A 365 -5.48 8.78 13.37
CA GLU A 365 -6.35 8.81 12.19
C GLU A 365 -7.59 9.73 12.34
N ASP A 366 -8.02 10.05 13.57
CA ASP A 366 -9.14 10.95 13.84
C ASP A 366 -8.79 12.45 13.82
N GLN A 367 -7.52 12.83 13.68
CA GLN A 367 -7.06 14.22 13.73
C GLN A 367 -6.95 14.90 12.36
N ASP A 368 -6.83 14.14 11.27
CA ASP A 368 -6.71 14.59 9.88
C ASP A 368 -5.90 15.89 9.65
N PRO A 369 -4.56 15.85 9.80
CA PRO A 369 -3.68 17.01 9.58
C PRO A 369 -3.68 17.57 8.14
N GLN A 370 -4.25 16.86 7.16
CA GLN A 370 -4.22 17.28 5.75
C GLN A 370 -4.98 18.59 5.52
N GLU A 371 -6.02 18.87 6.30
CA GLU A 371 -6.79 20.12 6.25
C GLU A 371 -5.94 21.36 6.56
N PHE A 372 -4.88 21.21 7.36
CA PHE A 372 -3.96 22.29 7.73
C PHE A 372 -2.67 22.31 6.90
N LEU A 373 -2.51 21.38 5.96
CA LEU A 373 -1.36 21.31 5.07
C LEU A 373 -1.16 22.59 4.23
N PRO A 374 -2.21 23.18 3.63
CA PRO A 374 -2.06 24.42 2.87
C PRO A 374 -1.55 25.56 3.74
N LEU A 375 -1.93 25.60 5.03
CA LEU A 375 -1.54 26.66 5.93
C LEU A 375 -0.02 26.80 6.02
N PHE A 376 0.73 25.75 6.36
CA PHE A 376 2.18 25.91 6.53
C PHE A 376 2.94 25.94 5.20
N THR A 377 2.39 25.36 4.13
CA THR A 377 3.06 25.30 2.83
C THR A 377 2.92 26.61 2.06
N GLU A 378 1.73 27.20 2.11
CA GLU A 378 1.49 28.56 1.63
C GLU A 378 2.07 29.64 2.57
N LEU A 379 2.65 29.31 3.73
CA LEU A 379 3.44 30.29 4.48
C LEU A 379 4.92 30.28 4.05
N THR A 380 5.40 29.21 3.42
CA THR A 380 6.82 29.03 3.04
C THR A 380 7.19 29.54 1.65
N GLY A 381 6.23 29.62 0.73
CA GLY A 381 6.45 30.08 -0.65
C GLY A 381 6.98 29.05 -1.61
N ILE A 382 7.12 27.82 -1.15
CA ILE A 382 7.64 26.74 -1.95
C ILE A 382 6.47 25.84 -2.34
N THR A 383 6.38 25.51 -3.62
CA THR A 383 5.38 24.57 -4.14
C THR A 383 5.57 23.19 -3.54
N ILE A 384 4.48 22.56 -3.12
CA ILE A 384 4.50 21.16 -2.67
C ILE A 384 4.31 20.24 -3.86
N GLU A 385 5.09 19.17 -3.93
CA GLU A 385 4.70 17.96 -4.66
C GLU A 385 4.32 16.89 -3.64
N SER A 386 3.07 16.42 -3.70
CA SER A 386 2.56 15.37 -2.81
C SER A 386 2.66 13.99 -3.44
N VAL A 387 3.16 13.03 -2.68
CA VAL A 387 3.23 11.60 -3.01
C VAL A 387 2.38 10.86 -1.98
N MET A 388 1.29 10.25 -2.42
CA MET A 388 0.46 9.39 -1.56
C MET A 388 0.87 7.94 -1.80
N LEU A 389 1.44 7.29 -0.79
CA LEU A 389 1.85 5.90 -0.86
C LEU A 389 0.70 4.98 -0.48
N SER A 390 0.52 3.92 -1.27
CA SER A 390 -0.40 2.82 -0.97
C SER A 390 0.31 1.47 -1.11
N LYS A 391 -0.23 0.44 -0.46
CA LYS A 391 0.30 -0.91 -0.58
C LYS A 391 0.20 -1.37 -2.03
N GLY A 392 1.30 -1.90 -2.56
CA GLY A 392 1.41 -2.35 -3.95
C GLY A 392 1.90 -1.28 -4.93
N MET A 393 2.14 -0.04 -4.51
CA MET A 393 2.84 0.93 -5.37
C MET A 393 4.28 0.50 -5.62
N HIS A 394 4.71 0.58 -6.89
CA HIS A 394 6.09 0.29 -7.25
C HIS A 394 6.97 1.53 -7.06
N THR A 395 8.27 1.30 -6.81
CA THR A 395 9.26 2.37 -6.70
C THR A 395 9.31 3.24 -7.97
N SER A 396 9.06 2.63 -9.12
CA SER A 396 9.01 3.30 -10.43
C SER A 396 7.87 4.33 -10.55
N ASP A 397 6.75 4.14 -9.84
CA ASP A 397 5.65 5.11 -9.82
C ASP A 397 6.01 6.38 -9.07
N VAL A 398 6.92 6.27 -8.09
CA VAL A 398 7.34 7.37 -7.21
C VAL A 398 8.58 8.07 -7.72
N VAL A 399 9.59 7.29 -8.14
CA VAL A 399 10.88 7.79 -8.62
C VAL A 399 10.85 8.09 -10.12
N GLY A 400 10.18 7.27 -10.91
CA GLY A 400 10.12 7.40 -12.37
C GLY A 400 10.35 6.08 -13.08
N ALA A 401 9.96 6.05 -14.35
CA ALA A 401 10.02 4.85 -15.19
C ALA A 401 10.22 5.23 -16.66
N LEU A 402 10.69 4.28 -17.46
CA LEU A 402 10.58 4.37 -18.91
C LEU A 402 9.10 4.24 -19.31
N LYS A 403 8.61 5.19 -20.12
CA LYS A 403 7.27 5.15 -20.69
C LYS A 403 7.34 5.29 -22.21
N PRO A 404 6.44 4.61 -22.95
CA PRO A 404 6.29 4.87 -24.37
C PRO A 404 5.74 6.29 -24.57
N THR A 405 6.34 7.02 -25.50
CA THR A 405 5.93 8.36 -25.92
C THR A 405 5.68 8.38 -27.42
N GLU A 406 4.45 8.75 -27.80
CA GLU A 406 4.05 8.99 -29.18
C GLU A 406 4.33 10.46 -29.55
N GLU A 407 5.51 10.75 -30.07
CA GLU A 407 5.77 12.01 -30.78
C GLU A 407 5.72 11.76 -32.31
N GLY A 408 4.51 11.86 -32.88
CA GLY A 408 4.29 11.69 -34.32
C GLY A 408 4.26 10.21 -34.76
N ASN A 409 4.97 9.88 -35.86
CA ASN A 409 5.04 8.52 -36.43
C ASN A 409 6.13 7.62 -35.82
N ILE A 410 6.79 8.06 -34.75
CA ILE A 410 7.87 7.32 -34.09
C ILE A 410 7.43 6.98 -32.67
N GLU A 411 7.22 5.70 -32.40
CA GLU A 411 7.14 5.17 -31.04
C GLU A 411 8.54 5.22 -30.43
N SER A 412 8.74 6.10 -29.43
CA SER A 412 9.99 6.19 -28.67
C SER A 412 9.73 5.83 -27.21
N VAL A 413 10.76 5.36 -26.50
CA VAL A 413 10.66 5.09 -25.07
C VAL A 413 11.52 6.12 -24.36
N THR A 414 10.90 6.93 -23.49
CA THR A 414 11.60 7.98 -22.76
C THR A 414 11.43 7.83 -21.25
N TRP A 415 12.44 8.25 -20.50
CA TRP A 415 12.35 8.31 -19.05
C TRP A 415 11.39 9.41 -18.64
N VAL A 416 10.38 9.04 -17.85
CA VAL A 416 9.43 9.98 -17.26
C VAL A 416 9.63 10.01 -15.76
N ASP A 417 10.03 11.18 -15.26
CA ASP A 417 10.23 11.42 -13.84
C ASP A 417 8.93 11.18 -13.05
N GLY A 418 9.05 10.38 -11.98
CA GLY A 418 8.03 10.25 -10.96
C GLY A 418 7.90 11.53 -10.12
N PRO A 419 6.84 11.65 -9.31
CA PRO A 419 6.58 12.83 -8.49
C PRO A 419 7.77 13.18 -7.58
N LEU A 420 8.47 12.19 -6.99
CA LEU A 420 9.61 12.44 -6.13
C LEU A 420 10.77 13.10 -6.89
N THR A 421 11.12 12.57 -8.05
CA THR A 421 12.22 13.07 -8.88
C THR A 421 11.92 14.46 -9.44
N ARG A 422 10.68 14.70 -9.89
CA ARG A 422 10.24 16.05 -10.32
C ARG A 422 10.35 17.06 -9.19
N ALA A 423 9.97 16.68 -7.98
CA ALA A 423 10.01 17.57 -6.83
C ALA A 423 11.45 17.98 -6.48
N ILE A 424 12.39 17.03 -6.50
CA ILE A 424 13.82 17.28 -6.28
C ILE A 424 14.36 18.24 -7.35
N ARG A 425 14.06 18.00 -8.64
CA ARG A 425 14.54 18.83 -9.75
C ARG A 425 13.99 20.27 -9.73
N LYS A 426 12.73 20.44 -9.32
CA LYS A 426 12.08 21.77 -9.23
C LYS A 426 12.44 22.52 -7.96
N GLY A 427 13.07 21.87 -6.98
CA GLY A 427 13.34 22.46 -5.68
C GLY A 427 12.08 22.64 -4.81
N ASN A 428 11.07 21.79 -5.04
CA ASN A 428 9.78 21.80 -4.33
C ASN A 428 9.91 21.23 -2.92
N ILE A 429 8.93 21.53 -2.07
CA ILE A 429 8.68 20.79 -0.84
C ILE A 429 8.12 19.42 -1.24
N ILE A 430 8.65 18.37 -0.63
CA ILE A 430 8.27 16.99 -0.93
C ILE A 430 7.39 16.52 0.23
N LEU A 431 6.12 16.26 -0.03
CA LEU A 431 5.22 15.69 0.97
C LEU A 431 4.94 14.23 0.65
N ILE A 432 5.23 13.34 1.58
CA ILE A 432 5.06 11.90 1.41
C ILE A 432 4.12 11.38 2.48
N SER A 433 2.93 10.98 2.05
CA SER A 433 1.87 10.48 2.91
C SER A 433 1.80 8.96 2.84
N GLY A 434 1.48 8.32 3.98
CA GLY A 434 1.36 6.86 4.04
C GLY A 434 2.72 6.15 4.06
N LEU A 435 3.74 6.73 4.71
CA LEU A 435 5.09 6.17 4.81
C LEU A 435 5.12 4.72 5.32
N GLU A 436 4.13 4.32 6.12
CA GLU A 436 3.92 2.95 6.62
C GLU A 436 3.63 1.92 5.51
N SER A 437 3.24 2.38 4.31
CA SER A 437 2.94 1.55 3.13
C SER A 437 4.11 1.48 2.14
N ALA A 438 5.21 2.19 2.40
CA ALA A 438 6.38 2.16 1.53
C ALA A 438 7.03 0.77 1.53
N GLY A 439 7.26 0.20 0.34
CA GLY A 439 8.05 -1.02 0.19
C GLY A 439 9.52 -0.81 0.59
N ALA A 440 10.24 -1.89 0.87
CA ALA A 440 11.63 -1.85 1.32
C ALA A 440 12.54 -1.07 0.36
N GLU A 441 12.39 -1.29 -0.94
CA GLU A 441 13.14 -0.59 -1.98
C GLU A 441 12.93 0.94 -1.93
N LEU A 442 11.68 1.39 -1.82
CA LEU A 442 11.35 2.81 -1.74
C LEU A 442 11.88 3.45 -0.45
N VAL A 443 11.78 2.75 0.69
CA VAL A 443 12.34 3.23 1.97
C VAL A 443 13.84 3.44 1.85
N GLU A 444 14.58 2.56 1.16
CA GLU A 444 16.00 2.75 0.93
C GLU A 444 16.31 3.97 0.05
N LYS A 445 15.54 4.20 -1.02
CA LYS A 445 15.66 5.43 -1.83
C LYS A 445 15.39 6.68 -0.98
N MET A 446 14.42 6.62 -0.07
CA MET A 446 14.14 7.71 0.87
C MET A 446 15.23 7.86 1.94
N ASN A 447 15.88 6.79 2.37
CA ASN A 447 17.03 6.84 3.29
C ASN A 447 18.14 7.71 2.70
N MET A 448 18.43 7.55 1.39
CA MET A 448 19.44 8.35 0.69
C MET A 448 19.09 9.84 0.67
N LEU A 449 17.80 10.13 0.44
CA LEU A 449 17.27 11.49 0.39
C LEU A 449 17.32 12.21 1.75
N THR A 450 17.10 11.45 2.83
CA THR A 450 16.97 11.97 4.19
C THR A 450 18.27 11.93 5.01
N ASP A 451 19.35 11.39 4.44
CA ASP A 451 20.70 11.42 5.02
C ASP A 451 21.41 12.76 4.74
N ASP A 452 22.58 12.97 5.35
CA ASP A 452 23.34 14.22 5.23
C ASP A 452 23.76 14.53 3.78
N ALA A 453 23.81 13.50 2.92
CA ALA A 453 24.11 13.63 1.50
C ALA A 453 22.98 14.32 0.70
N ARG A 454 21.74 14.30 1.21
CA ARG A 454 20.53 14.90 0.62
C ARG A 454 20.41 14.65 -0.88
N SER A 455 20.59 13.38 -1.28
CA SER A 455 20.67 13.01 -2.69
C SER A 455 19.92 11.72 -3.00
N LEU A 456 19.35 11.60 -4.20
CA LEU A 456 18.67 10.41 -4.69
C LEU A 456 19.42 9.83 -5.89
N THR A 457 19.69 8.52 -5.88
CA THR A 457 20.24 7.82 -7.05
C THR A 457 19.11 7.24 -7.87
N LEU A 458 18.98 7.71 -9.11
CA LEU A 458 17.97 7.24 -10.04
C LEU A 458 18.35 5.87 -10.60
N PRO A 459 17.35 5.08 -11.02
CA PRO A 459 17.60 3.85 -11.74
C PRO A 459 18.43 4.09 -13.01
N PRO A 460 19.26 3.11 -13.40
CA PRO A 460 19.94 3.04 -14.68
C PRO A 460 19.14 3.62 -15.86
N GLU A 461 17.88 3.27 -15.98
CA GLU A 461 16.98 3.60 -17.07
C GLU A 461 16.78 5.11 -17.26
N SER A 462 17.03 5.93 -16.23
CA SER A 462 17.00 7.39 -16.30
C SER A 462 18.08 8.01 -17.19
N GLY A 463 19.14 7.26 -17.51
CA GLY A 463 20.33 7.77 -18.18
C GLY A 463 21.27 8.59 -17.28
N GLU A 464 20.91 8.79 -16.01
CA GLU A 464 21.69 9.54 -15.03
C GLU A 464 22.43 8.59 -14.08
N TYR A 465 23.76 8.72 -14.04
CA TYR A 465 24.65 7.91 -13.18
C TYR A 465 25.06 8.63 -11.91
N LEU A 466 24.83 9.94 -11.86
CA LEU A 466 25.14 10.78 -10.72
C LEU A 466 23.87 10.97 -9.88
N PRO A 467 23.98 10.91 -8.54
CA PRO A 467 22.84 11.20 -7.68
C PRO A 467 22.35 12.64 -7.87
N ILE A 468 21.04 12.81 -8.02
CA ILE A 468 20.40 14.13 -8.00
C ILE A 468 20.38 14.66 -6.57
N LYS A 469 20.74 15.92 -6.37
CA LYS A 469 20.81 16.55 -5.05
C LYS A 469 19.58 17.40 -4.79
N LEU A 470 19.08 17.38 -3.56
CA LEU A 470 18.09 18.34 -3.08
C LEU A 470 18.66 19.76 -3.16
N THR A 471 17.82 20.69 -3.59
CA THR A 471 18.15 22.11 -3.52
C THR A 471 18.09 22.59 -2.06
N ASP A 472 18.71 23.74 -1.79
CA ASP A 472 18.67 24.37 -0.46
C ASP A 472 17.25 24.74 0.01
N THR A 473 16.31 24.87 -0.93
CA THR A 473 14.90 25.20 -0.67
C THR A 473 14.03 23.98 -0.41
N SER A 474 14.42 22.80 -0.89
CA SER A 474 13.62 21.59 -0.70
C SER A 474 13.65 21.10 0.74
N VAL A 475 12.49 20.75 1.28
CA VAL A 475 12.33 20.10 2.58
C VAL A 475 11.46 18.85 2.40
N VAL A 476 11.82 17.76 3.07
CA VAL A 476 11.07 16.49 3.02
C VAL A 476 10.13 16.42 4.22
N PHE A 477 8.83 16.31 3.94
CA PHE A 477 7.77 16.08 4.90
C PHE A 477 7.28 14.64 4.76
N GLY A 478 7.36 13.89 5.85
CA GLY A 478 6.71 12.60 6.02
C GLY A 478 5.41 12.76 6.79
N MET A 479 4.35 12.08 6.36
CA MET A 479 3.10 11.95 7.11
C MET A 479 2.83 10.47 7.36
N LYS A 480 2.53 10.16 8.62
CA LYS A 480 2.29 8.79 9.04
C LYS A 480 1.28 8.71 10.19
N SER A 481 0.40 7.73 10.13
CA SER A 481 -0.51 7.41 11.23
C SER A 481 0.20 6.70 12.39
N PHE A 482 -0.32 6.84 13.61
CA PHE A 482 0.17 6.05 14.74
C PHE A 482 -0.04 4.55 14.49
N ARG A 483 0.95 3.73 14.87
CA ARG A 483 0.84 2.28 14.72
C ARG A 483 -0.30 1.75 15.60
N ALA A 484 -1.35 1.22 14.96
CA ALA A 484 -2.54 0.71 15.66
C ALA A 484 -2.34 -0.65 16.32
N SER A 485 -1.54 -1.54 15.72
CA SER A 485 -1.26 -2.88 16.24
C SER A 485 0.14 -3.36 15.82
N LYS A 486 0.62 -4.45 16.46
CA LYS A 486 1.91 -5.07 16.10
C LYS A 486 1.90 -5.69 14.68
N SER A 487 0.73 -6.02 14.12
CA SER A 487 0.62 -6.58 12.77
C SER A 487 0.68 -5.52 11.67
N VAL A 488 0.44 -4.25 11.99
CA VAL A 488 0.58 -3.14 11.03
C VAL A 488 2.06 -2.81 10.87
N THR A 489 2.50 -2.70 9.61
CA THR A 489 3.86 -2.30 9.23
C THR A 489 4.13 -0.87 9.70
N THR A 490 5.39 -0.58 10.02
CA THR A 490 5.81 0.77 10.37
C THR A 490 7.23 1.01 9.86
N ILE A 491 7.63 2.27 9.85
CA ILE A 491 8.98 2.69 9.52
C ILE A 491 10.00 2.24 10.57
N SER A 492 11.23 1.98 10.13
CA SER A 492 12.33 1.60 11.02
C SER A 492 12.73 2.76 11.95
N ARG A 493 13.29 2.43 13.13
CA ARG A 493 13.78 3.46 14.07
C ARG A 493 14.86 4.34 13.47
N ALA A 494 15.76 3.75 12.68
CA ALA A 494 16.83 4.49 12.02
C ALA A 494 16.26 5.50 11.01
N PHE A 495 15.23 5.12 10.24
CA PHE A 495 14.57 6.03 9.32
C PHE A 495 13.83 7.15 10.07
N ARG A 496 13.06 6.81 11.12
CA ARG A 496 12.37 7.80 11.97
C ARG A 496 13.34 8.85 12.54
N ASN A 497 14.53 8.44 12.98
CA ASN A 497 15.55 9.34 13.55
C ASN A 497 16.18 10.32 12.55
N ARG A 498 16.01 10.12 11.24
CA ARG A 498 16.41 11.09 10.20
C ARG A 498 15.42 12.25 10.09
N PHE A 499 14.22 12.08 10.62
CA PHE A 499 13.21 13.13 10.72
C PHE A 499 13.21 13.75 12.11
N THR A 500 12.65 14.94 12.20
CA THR A 500 12.17 15.56 13.43
C THR A 500 10.70 15.19 13.57
N PRO A 501 10.35 14.30 14.50
CA PRO A 501 8.96 13.93 14.73
C PRO A 501 8.21 15.10 15.36
N ILE A 502 7.07 15.46 14.76
CA ILE A 502 6.15 16.48 15.26
C ILE A 502 4.78 15.82 15.36
N LEU A 503 4.25 15.73 16.57
CA LEU A 503 2.92 15.16 16.78
C LEU A 503 1.87 16.21 16.42
N PHE A 504 0.89 15.83 15.61
CA PHE A 504 -0.26 16.70 15.39
C PHE A 504 -1.07 16.83 16.70
N PRO A 505 -1.45 18.05 17.11
CA PRO A 505 -2.03 18.29 18.43
C PRO A 505 -3.41 17.65 18.58
N GLU A 506 -3.72 17.14 19.77
CA GLU A 506 -5.06 16.67 20.12
C GLU A 506 -5.98 17.88 20.33
N LEU A 507 -6.93 18.08 19.40
CA LEU A 507 -7.93 19.13 19.46
C LEU A 507 -9.14 18.67 20.28
N GLU A 508 -8.90 18.28 21.54
CA GLU A 508 -9.89 17.64 22.42
C GLU A 508 -10.49 18.59 23.48
N ASP A 509 -10.05 19.84 23.53
CA ASP A 509 -10.65 20.85 24.42
C ASP A 509 -11.90 21.47 23.75
N VAL A 510 -13.00 21.51 24.50
CA VAL A 510 -14.24 22.20 24.10
C VAL A 510 -13.94 23.62 23.65
N LYS A 511 -13.09 24.35 24.38
CA LYS A 511 -12.76 25.75 24.08
C LYS A 511 -12.03 25.90 22.75
N VAL A 512 -11.09 24.99 22.45
CA VAL A 512 -10.34 24.98 21.20
C VAL A 512 -11.26 24.67 20.02
N LEU A 513 -12.16 23.69 20.18
CA LEU A 513 -13.15 23.36 19.15
C LEU A 513 -14.18 24.47 18.96
N GLU A 514 -14.59 25.15 20.05
CA GLU A 514 -15.46 26.32 20.03
C GLU A 514 -14.78 27.46 19.25
N GLU A 515 -13.52 27.80 19.55
CA GLU A 515 -12.72 28.80 18.82
C GLU A 515 -12.60 28.47 17.31
N ILE A 516 -12.33 27.20 16.97
CA ILE A 516 -12.29 26.74 15.56
C ILE A 516 -13.64 26.94 14.87
N LEU A 517 -14.74 26.68 15.56
CA LEU A 517 -16.08 26.82 15.00
C LEU A 517 -16.51 28.29 14.91
N GLU A 518 -16.19 29.11 15.90
CA GLU A 518 -16.42 30.56 15.95
C GLU A 518 -15.64 31.30 14.87
N PHE A 519 -14.56 30.72 14.36
CA PHE A 519 -13.90 31.25 13.17
C PHE A 519 -14.85 31.25 11.94
N PHE A 520 -15.69 30.21 11.79
CA PHE A 520 -16.57 30.04 10.63
C PHE A 520 -18.04 30.39 10.88
N LEU A 521 -18.50 30.26 12.13
CA LEU A 521 -19.86 30.50 12.59
C LEU A 521 -19.86 31.71 13.54
N PRO A 522 -20.99 32.39 13.79
CA PRO A 522 -21.04 33.47 14.75
C PRO A 522 -20.81 32.96 16.16
N GLU A 523 -20.26 33.83 17.00
CA GLU A 523 -20.06 33.52 18.42
C GLU A 523 -21.40 33.23 19.10
N GLY A 524 -21.42 32.26 20.02
CA GLY A 524 -22.61 31.97 20.81
C GLY A 524 -22.84 30.49 21.12
N VAL A 525 -24.09 30.17 21.46
CA VAL A 525 -24.45 28.85 22.02
C VAL A 525 -24.27 27.72 21.00
N LEU A 526 -24.42 28.00 19.70
CA LEU A 526 -24.35 26.98 18.66
C LEU A 526 -22.95 26.34 18.54
N PRO A 527 -21.85 27.08 18.24
CA PRO A 527 -20.49 26.51 18.23
C PRO A 527 -20.17 25.67 19.46
N ARG A 528 -20.50 26.18 20.64
CA ARG A 528 -20.32 25.50 21.92
C ARG A 528 -21.08 24.18 22.03
N SER A 529 -22.35 24.17 21.61
CA SER A 529 -23.17 22.95 21.58
C SER A 529 -22.65 21.92 20.59
N LEU A 530 -22.18 22.34 19.41
CA LEU A 530 -21.56 21.44 18.42
C LEU A 530 -20.28 20.80 18.97
N ALA A 531 -19.39 21.60 19.56
CA ALA A 531 -18.14 21.13 20.17
C ALA A 531 -18.39 20.14 21.31
N ARG A 532 -19.33 20.44 22.21
CA ARG A 532 -19.71 19.54 23.33
C ARG A 532 -20.30 18.23 22.83
N PHE A 533 -21.19 18.27 21.83
CA PHE A 533 -21.75 17.05 21.25
C PHE A 533 -20.65 16.20 20.59
N HIS A 534 -19.75 16.81 19.81
CA HIS A 534 -18.64 16.12 19.17
C HIS A 534 -17.78 15.34 20.19
N LEU A 535 -17.35 16.02 21.26
CA LEU A 535 -16.56 15.38 22.31
C LEU A 535 -17.35 14.29 23.03
N LYS A 536 -18.65 14.47 23.24
CA LYS A 536 -19.47 13.44 23.86
C LYS A 536 -19.62 12.20 22.97
N ALA A 537 -19.82 12.38 21.67
CA ALA A 537 -19.90 11.28 20.71
C ALA A 537 -18.57 10.51 20.64
N LYS A 538 -17.44 11.23 20.63
CA LYS A 538 -16.10 10.64 20.69
C LYS A 538 -15.89 9.85 21.98
N GLU A 539 -16.21 10.42 23.14
CA GLU A 539 -16.09 9.76 24.46
C GLU A 539 -16.89 8.45 24.52
N LEU A 540 -18.14 8.45 24.02
CA LEU A 540 -18.99 7.26 24.00
C LEU A 540 -18.41 6.15 23.13
N SER A 541 -17.79 6.50 22.01
CA SER A 541 -17.15 5.53 21.12
C SER A 541 -15.85 4.98 21.71
N GLU A 542 -15.00 5.83 22.29
CA GLU A 542 -13.76 5.42 22.93
C GLU A 542 -14.00 4.49 24.14
N LYS A 543 -15.04 4.77 24.92
CA LYS A 543 -15.49 3.90 26.03
C LYS A 543 -16.21 2.62 25.55
N ARG A 544 -16.36 2.42 24.23
CA ARG A 544 -17.16 1.34 23.63
C ARG A 544 -18.58 1.24 24.19
N THR A 545 -19.16 2.37 24.58
CA THR A 545 -20.58 2.44 24.97
C THR A 545 -21.48 2.37 23.73
N ILE A 546 -21.00 2.91 22.61
CA ILE A 546 -21.53 2.69 21.27
C ILE A 546 -20.50 1.91 20.43
N GLY A 547 -20.96 1.02 19.56
CA GLY A 547 -20.11 0.17 18.74
C GLY A 547 -19.44 -0.96 19.52
N SER A 548 -20.01 -1.39 20.65
CA SER A 548 -19.40 -2.43 21.49
C SER A 548 -19.24 -3.77 20.76
N ALA A 549 -20.13 -4.05 19.81
CA ALA A 549 -20.12 -5.25 18.97
C ALA A 549 -19.16 -5.15 17.78
N ASN A 550 -18.61 -3.96 17.48
CA ASN A 550 -17.70 -3.78 16.35
C ASN A 550 -16.27 -4.17 16.73
N LEU A 551 -15.55 -4.76 15.77
CA LEU A 551 -14.12 -5.04 15.89
C LEU A 551 -13.33 -3.75 16.19
N MET A 552 -13.67 -2.66 15.49
CA MET A 552 -13.10 -1.33 15.70
C MET A 552 -14.16 -0.35 16.22
N PRO A 553 -13.80 0.55 17.16
CA PRO A 553 -14.71 1.60 17.62
C PRO A 553 -15.03 2.57 16.46
N TYR A 554 -16.19 3.21 16.51
CA TYR A 554 -16.48 4.34 15.60
C TYR A 554 -15.47 5.46 15.82
N ARG A 555 -15.01 6.13 14.77
CA ARG A 555 -14.04 7.22 14.89
C ARG A 555 -14.71 8.52 14.49
N PHE A 556 -14.95 9.38 15.48
CA PHE A 556 -15.45 10.72 15.27
C PHE A 556 -14.27 11.69 15.38
N GLY A 557 -13.80 12.17 14.23
CA GLY A 557 -12.67 13.09 14.15
C GLY A 557 -13.09 14.53 13.87
N ILE A 558 -12.09 15.42 13.81
CA ILE A 558 -12.35 16.84 13.47
C ILE A 558 -12.97 16.99 12.08
N ALA A 559 -12.67 16.08 11.15
CA ALA A 559 -13.30 16.04 9.84
C ALA A 559 -14.84 15.92 9.91
N ASN A 560 -15.40 15.15 10.85
CA ASN A 560 -16.85 15.07 11.05
C ASN A 560 -17.42 16.44 11.48
N LEU A 561 -16.73 17.12 12.41
CA LEU A 561 -17.14 18.42 12.92
C LEU A 561 -17.06 19.51 11.84
N LEU A 562 -15.98 19.53 11.04
CA LEU A 562 -15.82 20.49 9.94
C LEU A 562 -16.83 20.25 8.82
N LYS A 563 -17.14 18.98 8.49
CA LYS A 563 -18.22 18.64 7.54
C LYS A 563 -19.59 19.07 8.05
N TRP A 564 -19.85 18.89 9.35
CA TRP A 564 -21.08 19.35 9.99
C TRP A 564 -21.20 20.88 9.94
N LYS A 565 -20.14 21.61 10.30
CA LYS A 565 -20.05 23.07 10.13
C LYS A 565 -20.28 23.48 8.67
N ASN A 566 -19.67 22.80 7.70
CA ASN A 566 -19.84 23.11 6.27
C ASN A 566 -21.29 22.92 5.81
N HIS A 567 -22.02 21.95 6.37
CA HIS A 567 -23.44 21.76 6.10
C HIS A 567 -24.29 22.91 6.64
N ILE A 568 -24.04 23.32 7.88
CA ILE A 568 -24.72 24.48 8.48
C ILE A 568 -24.45 25.74 7.64
N TYR A 569 -23.18 25.99 7.33
CA TYR A 569 -22.75 27.14 6.53
C TYR A 569 -23.39 27.17 5.13
N ARG A 570 -23.54 26.01 4.47
CA ARG A 570 -24.10 25.93 3.10
C ARG A 570 -25.61 26.10 3.02
N TYR A 571 -26.37 25.61 4.01
CA TYR A 571 -27.83 25.47 3.91
C TYR A 571 -28.62 26.46 4.76
N ASN A 572 -28.00 27.52 5.26
CA ASN A 572 -28.53 28.45 6.28
C ASN A 572 -29.74 29.34 5.87
N GLN A 573 -30.85 28.79 5.39
CA GLN A 573 -31.93 29.58 4.75
C GLN A 573 -33.18 29.81 5.60
N THR A 574 -33.53 28.93 6.55
CA THR A 574 -34.85 28.99 7.22
C THR A 574 -34.86 28.57 8.70
N ASP A 575 -34.12 27.54 9.10
CA ASP A 575 -34.00 27.09 10.50
C ASP A 575 -32.62 26.49 10.79
N VAL A 576 -31.73 27.28 11.43
CA VAL A 576 -30.37 26.85 11.79
C VAL A 576 -30.39 25.60 12.66
N LYS A 577 -31.38 25.46 13.54
CA LYS A 577 -31.47 24.35 14.49
C LYS A 577 -31.81 23.04 13.76
N ASP A 578 -32.81 23.06 12.88
CA ASP A 578 -33.13 21.88 12.06
C ASP A 578 -31.96 21.49 11.14
N ILE A 579 -31.29 22.48 10.53
CA ILE A 579 -30.11 22.24 9.70
C ILE A 579 -28.96 21.66 10.53
N ALA A 580 -28.73 22.17 11.74
CA ALA A 580 -27.72 21.62 12.65
C ALA A 580 -28.06 20.18 13.06
N ILE A 581 -29.31 19.90 13.43
CA ILE A 581 -29.75 18.53 13.75
C ILE A 581 -29.56 17.60 12.55
N ARG A 582 -29.98 18.03 11.35
CA ARG A 582 -29.83 17.28 10.11
C ARG A 582 -28.38 16.97 9.79
N GLY A 583 -27.51 17.98 9.88
CA GLY A 583 -26.07 17.81 9.70
C GLY A 583 -25.46 16.83 10.71
N GLY A 584 -25.86 16.92 11.99
CA GLY A 584 -25.40 16.02 13.04
C GLY A 584 -25.84 14.58 12.78
N LYS A 585 -27.08 14.38 12.30
CA LYS A 585 -27.58 13.07 11.87
C LYS A 585 -26.75 12.49 10.72
N ILE A 586 -26.46 13.29 9.70
CA ILE A 586 -25.69 12.87 8.53
C ILE A 586 -24.25 12.48 8.89
N TYR A 587 -23.54 13.30 9.68
CA TYR A 587 -22.11 13.12 9.92
C TYR A 587 -21.74 12.34 11.19
N TYR A 588 -22.71 12.02 12.04
CA TYR A 588 -22.48 11.20 13.24
C TYR A 588 -23.40 10.00 13.30
N THR A 589 -24.72 10.20 13.36
CA THR A 589 -25.65 9.12 13.69
C THR A 589 -25.78 8.10 12.55
N ASN A 590 -25.75 8.53 11.29
CA ASN A 590 -25.78 7.64 10.12
C ASN A 590 -24.55 6.71 10.01
N GLN A 591 -23.45 7.01 10.70
CA GLN A 591 -22.26 6.14 10.73
C GLN A 591 -22.45 4.94 11.67
N ILE A 592 -23.45 4.98 12.57
CA ILE A 592 -23.72 3.93 13.54
C ILE A 592 -24.60 2.86 12.90
N ALA A 593 -24.10 1.62 12.84
CA ALA A 593 -24.82 0.48 12.27
C ALA A 593 -26.00 0.03 13.14
N ASP A 594 -25.82 0.00 14.47
CA ASP A 594 -26.87 -0.45 15.41
C ASP A 594 -28.01 0.59 15.53
N PRO A 595 -29.27 0.22 15.25
CA PRO A 595 -30.40 1.15 15.31
C PRO A 595 -30.72 1.71 16.70
N LYS A 596 -30.44 0.98 17.78
CA LYS A 596 -30.67 1.44 19.17
C LYS A 596 -29.62 2.46 19.57
N GLU A 597 -28.35 2.17 19.30
CA GLU A 597 -27.26 3.11 19.55
C GLU A 597 -27.43 4.39 18.72
N ARG A 598 -27.87 4.25 17.47
CA ARG A 598 -28.19 5.39 16.59
C ARG A 598 -29.25 6.30 17.21
N LYS A 599 -30.37 5.73 17.68
CA LYS A 599 -31.45 6.50 18.33
C LYS A 599 -30.99 7.19 19.61
N GLU A 600 -30.13 6.54 20.40
CA GLU A 600 -29.61 7.15 21.62
C GLU A 600 -28.68 8.34 21.30
N LEU A 601 -27.83 8.22 20.28
CA LEU A 601 -27.00 9.34 19.85
C LEU A 601 -27.81 10.49 19.24
N GLU A 602 -28.89 10.19 18.51
CA GLU A 602 -29.85 11.20 18.02
C GLU A 602 -30.54 11.95 19.16
N ARG A 603 -30.95 11.24 20.22
CA ARG A 603 -31.54 11.84 21.41
C ARG A 603 -30.55 12.79 22.11
N LEU A 604 -29.28 12.39 22.21
CA LEU A 604 -28.22 13.24 22.75
C LEU A 604 -28.01 14.48 21.88
N LEU A 605 -27.94 14.33 20.56
CA LEU A 605 -27.79 15.43 19.60
C LEU A 605 -28.89 16.48 19.77
N GLU A 606 -30.15 16.04 19.79
CA GLU A 606 -31.31 16.91 19.98
C GLU A 606 -31.27 17.60 21.36
N GLY A 607 -30.81 16.89 22.39
CA GLY A 607 -30.60 17.44 23.74
C GLY A 607 -29.58 18.59 23.77
N TYR A 608 -28.39 18.40 23.17
CA TYR A 608 -27.35 19.45 23.12
C TYR A 608 -27.76 20.67 22.29
N LEU A 609 -28.64 20.49 21.29
CA LEU A 609 -29.15 21.57 20.44
C LEU A 609 -30.48 22.16 20.94
N SER A 610 -31.05 21.65 22.02
CA SER A 610 -32.36 22.09 22.53
C SER A 610 -32.36 23.56 22.97
N GLY A 611 -31.28 24.03 23.59
CA GLY A 611 -31.09 25.40 24.09
C GLY A 611 -30.48 26.39 23.10
N VAL A 612 -30.35 26.03 21.83
CA VAL A 612 -29.93 26.97 20.77
C VAL A 612 -31.17 27.77 20.36
N GLU A 613 -31.29 29.01 20.85
CA GLU A 613 -32.31 29.95 20.37
C GLU A 613 -31.94 30.45 18.97
N VAL A 614 -32.86 30.32 18.03
CA VAL A 614 -32.71 30.84 16.67
C VAL A 614 -33.03 32.32 16.71
N VAL A 615 -32.02 33.16 16.88
CA VAL A 615 -32.18 34.62 16.78
C VAL A 615 -31.95 35.02 15.32
N SER A 616 -32.82 35.86 14.74
CA SER A 616 -32.68 36.35 13.35
C SER A 616 -31.33 37.03 13.08
N THR A 617 -30.70 37.58 14.12
CA THR A 617 -29.36 38.20 14.07
C THR A 617 -28.26 37.20 13.70
N LEU A 618 -28.38 35.93 14.10
CA LEU A 618 -27.38 34.89 13.79
C LEU A 618 -27.25 34.66 12.28
N PHE A 619 -28.35 34.79 11.53
CA PHE A 619 -28.34 34.68 10.07
C PHE A 619 -27.62 35.85 9.42
N GLU A 620 -27.91 37.07 9.88
CA GLU A 620 -27.25 38.29 9.41
C GLU A 620 -25.74 38.24 9.70
N GLU A 621 -25.34 37.78 10.88
CA GLU A 621 -23.93 37.60 11.27
C GLU A 621 -23.22 36.53 10.41
N ILE A 622 -23.89 35.43 10.07
CA ILE A 622 -23.35 34.41 9.14
C ILE A 622 -23.17 35.02 7.74
N GLU A 623 -24.14 35.81 7.26
CA GLU A 623 -24.04 36.48 5.97
C GLU A 623 -22.95 37.58 5.94
N GLU A 624 -22.75 38.31 7.03
CA GLU A 624 -21.66 39.28 7.17
C GLU A 624 -20.29 38.60 7.18
N LYS A 625 -20.12 37.51 7.95
CA LYS A 625 -18.89 36.70 7.88
C LYS A 625 -18.67 36.17 6.48
N LYS A 626 -19.70 35.68 5.79
CA LYS A 626 -19.62 35.24 4.39
C LYS A 626 -19.06 36.34 3.48
N LYS A 627 -19.54 37.59 3.58
CA LYS A 627 -19.03 38.74 2.82
C LYS A 627 -17.58 39.08 3.14
N THR A 628 -17.17 38.93 4.40
CA THR A 628 -15.81 39.25 4.89
C THR A 628 -14.77 38.26 4.37
N PHE A 629 -15.13 36.98 4.24
CA PHE A 629 -14.24 35.94 3.68
C PHE A 629 -14.30 35.86 2.15
N THR A 630 -15.40 36.28 1.52
CA THR A 630 -15.49 36.48 0.06
C THR A 630 -15.02 37.88 -0.33
N THR A 631 -13.76 38.24 -0.08
CA THR A 631 -13.11 39.18 -1.00
C THR A 631 -13.06 38.51 -2.34
N GLU A 632 -14.04 38.82 -3.19
CA GLU A 632 -14.10 38.38 -4.57
C GLU A 632 -12.75 38.67 -5.21
N SER A 633 -12.01 37.60 -5.55
CA SER A 633 -11.03 37.73 -6.61
C SER A 633 -11.80 38.32 -7.78
N GLY A 634 -11.45 39.54 -8.21
CA GLY A 634 -12.03 40.24 -9.35
C GLY A 634 -11.78 39.54 -10.70
N LEU A 635 -11.84 38.22 -10.73
CA LEU A 635 -12.06 37.42 -11.90
C LEU A 635 -13.55 37.49 -12.18
N ASN A 636 -13.89 38.34 -13.13
CA ASN A 636 -15.17 38.37 -13.82
C ASN A 636 -15.42 36.97 -14.40
N ARG A 637 -15.98 36.07 -13.59
CA ARG A 637 -16.46 34.76 -14.05
C ARG A 637 -17.72 35.04 -14.83
N LYS A 638 -17.54 35.40 -16.10
CA LYS A 638 -18.54 35.18 -17.14
C LYS A 638 -19.17 33.82 -16.85
N ASN A 639 -20.48 33.80 -16.64
CA ASN A 639 -21.26 32.56 -16.63
C ASN A 639 -20.88 31.80 -17.92
N TRP A 640 -20.09 30.74 -17.78
CA TRP A 640 -19.73 29.88 -18.92
C TRP A 640 -20.94 29.07 -19.42
N TRP A 641 -22.03 29.13 -18.66
CA TRP A 641 -23.27 28.43 -18.89
C TRP A 641 -24.46 29.35 -18.52
N ASP A 642 -25.31 29.61 -19.51
CA ASP A 642 -26.60 30.28 -19.36
C ASP A 642 -27.71 29.26 -19.73
N PRO A 643 -28.54 28.82 -18.78
CA PRO A 643 -29.59 27.83 -19.01
C PRO A 643 -30.63 28.26 -20.05
N ASP A 644 -30.84 29.56 -20.26
CA ASP A 644 -31.84 30.08 -21.18
C ASP A 644 -31.38 30.06 -22.64
N LEU A 645 -30.06 30.00 -22.90
CA LEU A 645 -29.50 29.88 -24.25
C LEU A 645 -29.60 28.45 -24.83
N HIS A 646 -29.89 27.44 -24.01
CA HIS A 646 -30.01 26.03 -24.44
C HIS A 646 -31.45 25.51 -24.53
N LYS A 647 -32.45 26.35 -24.30
CA LYS A 647 -33.85 26.01 -24.62
C LYS A 647 -34.02 25.96 -26.13
N ARG A 648 -34.29 24.76 -26.67
CA ARG A 648 -34.67 24.60 -28.08
C ARG A 648 -36.10 25.11 -28.28
N ASP A 649 -36.34 25.74 -29.42
CA ASP A 649 -37.69 26.11 -29.81
C ASP A 649 -38.53 24.82 -29.96
N PRO A 650 -39.61 24.65 -29.18
CA PRO A 650 -40.37 23.39 -29.15
C PRO A 650 -41.05 23.03 -30.46
N LEU A 651 -41.29 24.00 -31.35
CA LEU A 651 -42.02 23.80 -32.61
C LEU A 651 -41.10 23.51 -33.79
N THR A 652 -39.85 23.98 -33.74
CA THR A 652 -38.92 23.88 -34.88
C THR A 652 -37.67 23.04 -34.58
N GLY A 653 -37.37 22.74 -33.31
CA GLY A 653 -36.23 21.93 -32.89
C GLY A 653 -34.85 22.58 -33.12
N VAL A 654 -34.81 23.81 -33.62
CA VAL A 654 -33.59 24.56 -33.91
C VAL A 654 -33.03 25.17 -32.62
N ALA A 655 -31.74 24.94 -32.35
CA ALA A 655 -31.04 25.57 -31.25
C ALA A 655 -30.72 27.04 -31.58
N LYS A 656 -30.87 27.97 -30.62
CA LYS A 656 -30.41 29.35 -30.79
C LYS A 656 -28.88 29.38 -30.93
N LYS A 657 -28.37 30.28 -31.78
CA LYS A 657 -26.93 30.48 -32.02
C LYS A 657 -26.22 30.92 -30.73
N LEU A 658 -24.93 30.57 -30.62
CA LEU A 658 -24.08 30.99 -29.51
C LEU A 658 -23.96 32.52 -29.47
N ASN A 659 -23.59 33.09 -28.32
CA ASN A 659 -23.32 34.54 -28.17
C ASN A 659 -22.21 35.06 -29.11
N SER A 660 -21.46 34.18 -29.78
CA SER A 660 -20.47 34.49 -30.83
C SER A 660 -21.05 34.58 -32.26
N GLY A 661 -22.32 34.22 -32.47
CA GLY A 661 -22.96 34.21 -33.80
C GLY A 661 -22.75 32.93 -34.63
N GLU A 662 -22.00 31.96 -34.12
CA GLU A 662 -21.74 30.68 -34.81
C GLU A 662 -22.79 29.60 -34.49
N GLU A 663 -22.98 28.66 -35.43
CA GLU A 663 -23.87 27.52 -35.28
C GLU A 663 -23.19 26.35 -34.53
N THR A 664 -23.94 25.70 -33.65
CA THR A 664 -23.48 24.51 -32.91
C THR A 664 -23.11 23.38 -33.88
N ARG A 665 -21.84 22.92 -33.85
CA ARG A 665 -21.36 21.82 -34.71
C ARG A 665 -22.19 20.56 -34.49
N ARG A 666 -22.67 19.95 -35.59
CA ARG A 666 -23.37 18.65 -35.58
C ARG A 666 -22.40 17.55 -35.11
N GLY A 667 -22.86 16.72 -34.18
CA GLY A 667 -22.18 15.49 -33.78
C GLY A 667 -22.13 14.48 -34.93
N ILE A 668 -21.11 13.63 -34.91
CA ILE A 668 -20.83 12.61 -35.94
C ILE A 668 -21.95 11.55 -35.94
N GLU A 669 -22.53 11.27 -37.11
CA GLU A 669 -23.53 10.22 -37.33
C GLU A 669 -22.90 8.82 -37.23
N ILE A 670 -23.42 7.99 -36.32
CA ILE A 670 -23.18 6.54 -36.30
C ILE A 670 -24.41 5.89 -36.94
N ASN A 671 -24.22 5.26 -38.11
CA ASN A 671 -25.26 4.53 -38.83
C ASN A 671 -25.56 3.18 -38.12
N THR A 672 -26.75 3.04 -37.56
CA THR A 672 -27.34 1.72 -37.21
C THR A 672 -28.48 1.40 -38.18
N PRO A 673 -28.59 0.17 -38.72
CA PRO A 673 -29.66 -0.19 -39.65
C PRO A 673 -31.03 -0.29 -38.98
N GLU A 674 -32.05 0.10 -39.73
CA GLU A 674 -33.47 0.11 -39.35
C GLU A 674 -34.04 -1.29 -39.11
N THR A 675 -34.86 -1.45 -38.05
CA THR A 675 -36.10 -2.24 -38.16
C THR A 675 -37.14 -1.80 -37.11
N GLY A 676 -38.16 -1.08 -37.59
CA GLY A 676 -39.56 -1.40 -37.31
C GLY A 676 -40.20 -0.83 -36.04
N GLY A 677 -40.96 0.26 -36.24
CA GLY A 677 -41.90 0.91 -35.32
C GLY A 677 -42.81 0.00 -34.47
N GLY A 678 -43.48 0.48 -33.43
CA GLY A 678 -43.67 1.85 -32.97
C GLY A 678 -44.71 1.84 -31.84
N THR A 679 -44.61 2.75 -30.88
CA THR A 679 -45.76 3.11 -30.03
C THR A 679 -45.61 4.53 -29.45
N LYS A 680 -46.47 5.40 -29.98
CA LYS A 680 -47.06 6.65 -29.51
C LYS A 680 -46.58 7.31 -28.20
N GLU A 681 -46.17 8.56 -28.38
CA GLU A 681 -46.25 9.73 -27.48
C GLU A 681 -47.65 9.85 -26.83
N GLY A 682 -47.75 10.03 -25.51
CA GLY A 682 -47.82 11.33 -24.79
C GLY A 682 -49.25 11.51 -24.22
N PRO A 683 -49.63 12.55 -23.44
CA PRO A 683 -48.91 13.51 -22.61
C PRO A 683 -49.60 13.77 -21.23
N ASP A 684 -48.99 14.63 -20.39
CA ASP A 684 -49.57 15.42 -19.28
C ASP A 684 -50.15 14.75 -18.00
N ALA A 685 -49.50 15.04 -16.86
CA ALA A 685 -50.16 15.81 -15.78
C ALA A 685 -49.16 16.16 -14.66
N TRP A 686 -48.94 17.47 -14.50
CA TRP A 686 -48.27 18.15 -13.40
C TRP A 686 -49.35 18.74 -12.47
N TYR A 687 -49.03 18.89 -11.18
CA TYR A 687 -49.75 19.62 -10.08
C TYR A 687 -50.91 18.93 -9.33
N GLY A 688 -50.79 18.97 -7.99
CA GLY A 688 -51.69 19.77 -7.13
C GLY A 688 -52.99 19.13 -6.63
N GLN A 689 -53.19 19.21 -5.31
CA GLN A 689 -54.34 18.73 -4.54
C GLN A 689 -55.68 19.47 -4.80
N ASP A 690 -56.75 18.78 -4.35
CA ASP A 690 -58.10 19.26 -3.96
C ASP A 690 -59.20 19.38 -5.03
N THR A 691 -60.17 18.45 -5.04
CA THR A 691 -61.45 18.60 -4.32
C THR A 691 -62.46 17.47 -4.63
N GLN A 692 -63.01 16.91 -3.54
CA GLN A 692 -64.39 16.44 -3.29
C GLN A 692 -65.15 15.51 -4.25
N GLY A 693 -65.76 14.47 -3.65
CA GLY A 693 -66.89 13.74 -4.25
C GLY A 693 -67.10 12.31 -3.74
N ASN A 694 -67.13 12.07 -2.42
CA ASN A 694 -68.34 11.67 -1.67
C ASN A 694 -68.74 10.18 -1.73
N GLN A 695 -68.94 9.62 -0.52
CA GLN A 695 -69.75 8.46 -0.13
C GLN A 695 -69.14 7.04 -0.15
N GLY A 696 -68.97 6.47 1.04
CA GLY A 696 -68.89 5.01 1.22
C GLY A 696 -68.27 4.59 2.55
N GLN A 697 -69.11 4.35 3.55
CA GLN A 697 -68.77 3.85 4.89
C GLN A 697 -68.13 2.45 4.88
N GLY A 698 -67.27 2.17 5.86
CA GLY A 698 -67.09 0.83 6.41
C GLY A 698 -65.65 0.43 6.74
N GLU A 699 -65.24 0.57 8.00
CA GLU A 699 -64.43 -0.48 8.66
C GLU A 699 -65.41 -1.60 9.06
N PRO A 700 -65.07 -2.92 9.03
CA PRO A 700 -64.02 -3.50 9.90
C PRO A 700 -63.29 -4.78 9.40
N GLN A 701 -62.26 -5.16 10.17
CA GLN A 701 -61.81 -6.51 10.58
C GLN A 701 -61.73 -7.70 9.58
N GLY A 702 -60.52 -8.28 9.51
CA GLY A 702 -60.29 -9.70 9.89
C GLY A 702 -60.59 -10.82 8.88
N GLY A 703 -59.53 -11.45 8.38
CA GLY A 703 -59.42 -12.90 8.24
C GLY A 703 -60.23 -13.64 7.16
N GLY A 704 -59.51 -14.21 6.19
CA GLY A 704 -59.73 -15.60 5.73
C GLY A 704 -60.67 -15.85 4.54
N GLY A 705 -60.07 -16.33 3.44
CA GLY A 705 -60.66 -17.41 2.63
C GLY A 705 -61.25 -17.06 1.26
N ALA A 706 -60.95 -17.94 0.31
CA ALA A 706 -61.58 -18.10 -1.01
C ALA A 706 -61.13 -17.21 -2.18
N TRP A 707 -59.88 -17.39 -2.63
CA TRP A 707 -59.59 -17.42 -4.08
C TRP A 707 -59.00 -18.78 -4.42
N GLY A 708 -59.90 -19.76 -4.54
CA GLY A 708 -59.59 -21.17 -4.75
C GLY A 708 -59.57 -21.59 -6.22
N TYR A 709 -58.60 -22.44 -6.51
CA TYR A 709 -58.65 -23.56 -7.47
C TYR A 709 -58.54 -23.27 -8.97
N ARG A 710 -59.24 -22.28 -9.55
CA ARG A 710 -59.20 -22.10 -11.02
C ARG A 710 -57.88 -21.54 -11.55
N THR A 711 -57.22 -20.67 -10.80
CA THR A 711 -55.96 -20.04 -11.21
C THR A 711 -54.79 -21.04 -11.18
N GLU A 712 -54.79 -21.97 -10.22
CA GLU A 712 -53.71 -22.93 -10.06
C GLU A 712 -53.81 -24.09 -11.06
N GLU A 713 -55.02 -24.54 -11.41
CA GLU A 713 -55.22 -25.51 -12.50
C GLU A 713 -55.00 -24.89 -13.87
N LEU A 714 -55.42 -23.64 -14.10
CA LEU A 714 -55.09 -22.91 -15.33
C LEU A 714 -53.59 -22.64 -15.43
N TYR A 715 -52.90 -22.37 -14.31
CA TYR A 715 -51.44 -22.21 -14.28
C TYR A 715 -50.72 -23.56 -14.47
N LYS A 716 -51.20 -24.65 -13.87
CA LYS A 716 -50.66 -26.01 -14.09
C LYS A 716 -50.91 -26.49 -15.52
N GLN A 717 -52.07 -26.18 -16.11
CA GLN A 717 -52.38 -26.46 -17.52
C GLN A 717 -51.57 -25.55 -18.45
N PHE A 718 -51.36 -24.28 -18.10
CA PHE A 718 -50.47 -23.35 -18.79
C PHE A 718 -49.02 -23.86 -18.78
N LEU A 719 -48.52 -24.32 -17.63
CA LEU A 719 -47.21 -24.96 -17.49
C LEU A 719 -47.12 -26.32 -18.19
N LYS A 720 -48.21 -27.09 -18.31
CA LYS A 720 -48.26 -28.35 -19.07
C LYS A 720 -48.26 -28.14 -20.58
N LYS A 721 -48.99 -27.12 -21.07
CA LYS A 721 -49.12 -26.79 -22.50
C LYS A 721 -47.97 -25.91 -23.02
N ARG A 722 -47.32 -25.16 -22.13
CA ARG A 722 -46.14 -24.32 -22.39
C ARG A 722 -44.98 -24.71 -21.48
N ARG A 723 -44.73 -26.01 -21.34
CA ARG A 723 -43.40 -26.48 -20.90
C ARG A 723 -42.45 -26.22 -22.08
N LEU A 724 -42.20 -24.92 -22.34
CA LEU A 724 -41.04 -24.49 -23.10
C LEU A 724 -39.88 -25.13 -22.34
N LEU A 725 -39.27 -26.11 -23.00
CA LEU A 725 -37.90 -26.52 -22.74
C LEU A 725 -37.10 -25.21 -22.86
N TRP A 726 -36.87 -24.51 -21.75
CA TRP A 726 -36.07 -23.29 -21.75
C TRP A 726 -34.65 -23.73 -22.01
N ASP A 727 -34.24 -23.76 -23.28
CA ASP A 727 -32.83 -23.92 -23.62
C ASP A 727 -32.10 -22.68 -23.13
N TYR A 728 -31.49 -22.80 -21.95
CA TYR A 728 -30.47 -21.85 -21.52
C TYR A 728 -29.26 -22.09 -22.39
N SER A 729 -28.98 -21.12 -23.27
CA SER A 729 -27.64 -20.93 -23.83
C SER A 729 -27.04 -19.76 -23.05
N ILE A 730 -25.83 -19.93 -22.51
CA ILE A 730 -25.05 -18.77 -22.07
C ILE A 730 -24.82 -17.92 -23.32
N MET A 731 -25.42 -16.74 -23.37
CA MET A 731 -25.34 -15.85 -24.54
C MET A 731 -24.02 -15.06 -24.62
N VAL A 732 -22.97 -15.56 -23.95
CA VAL A 732 -21.64 -14.93 -23.86
C VAL A 732 -20.65 -15.89 -24.50
N GLY A 733 -19.90 -15.42 -25.51
CA GLY A 733 -18.86 -16.21 -26.17
C GLY A 733 -17.62 -16.38 -25.29
N LEU A 734 -16.81 -17.42 -25.53
CA LEU A 734 -15.58 -17.69 -24.77
C LEU A 734 -14.64 -16.47 -24.75
N THR A 735 -14.57 -15.71 -25.84
CA THR A 735 -13.74 -14.50 -25.96
C THR A 735 -14.23 -13.38 -25.04
N GLU A 736 -15.53 -13.19 -24.95
CA GLU A 736 -16.16 -12.17 -24.11
C GLU A 736 -16.04 -12.59 -22.62
N PHE A 737 -16.15 -13.89 -22.34
CA PHE A 737 -15.86 -14.49 -21.05
C PHE A 737 -14.41 -14.25 -20.60
N LYS A 738 -13.41 -14.56 -21.44
CA LYS A 738 -12.00 -14.28 -21.15
C LYS A 738 -11.72 -12.78 -21.05
N SER A 739 -12.44 -11.93 -21.77
CA SER A 739 -12.23 -10.48 -21.66
C SER A 739 -12.68 -9.88 -20.32
N VAL A 740 -13.69 -10.49 -19.68
CA VAL A 740 -14.26 -10.01 -18.42
C VAL A 740 -13.59 -10.66 -17.21
N PHE A 741 -13.22 -11.94 -17.32
CA PHE A 741 -12.70 -12.74 -16.19
C PHE A 741 -11.29 -13.30 -16.44
N GLY A 742 -10.63 -12.90 -17.53
CA GLY A 742 -9.34 -13.47 -17.96
C GLY A 742 -8.18 -13.11 -17.05
N LYS A 743 -8.20 -11.92 -16.43
CA LYS A 743 -7.17 -11.54 -15.45
C LYS A 743 -7.22 -12.42 -14.22
N GLU A 744 -8.43 -12.70 -13.73
CA GLU A 744 -8.65 -13.56 -12.57
C GLU A 744 -8.36 -15.03 -12.89
N LEU A 745 -8.50 -15.45 -14.15
CA LEU A 745 -8.09 -16.77 -14.64
C LEU A 745 -6.57 -16.91 -14.75
N GLU A 746 -5.88 -15.92 -15.33
CA GLU A 746 -4.40 -15.88 -15.44
C GLU A 746 -3.74 -15.83 -14.05
N GLU A 747 -4.31 -15.05 -13.13
CA GLU A 747 -3.80 -14.93 -11.75
C GLU A 747 -3.98 -16.23 -10.94
N VAL A 748 -5.00 -17.03 -11.26
CA VAL A 748 -5.23 -18.35 -10.68
C VAL A 748 -4.28 -19.38 -11.30
N GLU A 749 -4.08 -19.37 -12.62
CA GLU A 749 -3.16 -20.24 -13.35
C GLU A 749 -1.71 -20.08 -12.82
N LEU A 750 -1.24 -18.83 -12.69
CA LEU A 750 0.08 -18.48 -12.13
C LEU A 750 0.27 -18.89 -10.66
N ASN A 751 -0.78 -18.87 -9.85
CA ASN A 751 -0.70 -19.26 -8.43
C ASN A 751 -0.68 -20.78 -8.22
N LEU A 752 -1.11 -21.56 -9.22
CA LEU A 752 -1.29 -23.01 -9.07
C LEU A 752 -0.12 -23.84 -9.60
N GLU A 753 0.70 -23.31 -10.51
CA GLU A 753 1.99 -23.91 -10.92
C GLU A 753 2.91 -24.20 -9.71
N GLN A 754 2.79 -23.42 -8.64
CA GLN A 754 3.60 -23.58 -7.42
C GLN A 754 3.07 -24.65 -6.45
N LEU A 755 1.82 -25.09 -6.61
CA LEU A 755 1.09 -25.80 -5.55
C LEU A 755 1.31 -27.33 -5.56
N PHE A 756 1.76 -27.86 -6.69
CA PHE A 756 1.99 -29.29 -6.90
C PHE A 756 3.44 -29.63 -7.30
N ASP A 757 4.36 -28.67 -7.20
CA ASP A 757 5.77 -28.86 -7.55
C ASP A 757 6.36 -30.01 -6.70
N PRO A 758 6.69 -31.18 -7.29
CA PRO A 758 7.20 -32.31 -6.53
C PRO A 758 8.60 -31.97 -6.03
N GLU A 759 8.90 -32.21 -4.75
CA GLU A 759 10.26 -32.07 -4.19
C GLU A 759 11.29 -32.71 -5.14
N ILE A 760 12.10 -31.88 -5.80
CA ILE A 760 13.13 -32.32 -6.74
C ILE A 760 14.34 -32.77 -5.93
N ASP A 761 14.51 -34.09 -5.76
CA ASP A 761 15.75 -34.66 -5.21
C ASP A 761 16.82 -34.77 -6.30
N ILE A 762 17.83 -33.88 -6.26
CA ILE A 762 18.92 -33.83 -7.25
C ILE A 762 20.14 -34.60 -6.75
N HIS A 763 20.35 -35.82 -7.27
CA HIS A 763 21.62 -36.54 -7.09
C HIS A 763 22.63 -36.22 -8.21
N ARG A 764 23.79 -35.64 -7.86
CA ARG A 764 24.91 -35.42 -8.80
C ARG A 764 26.05 -36.43 -8.56
N MET A 765 26.36 -37.25 -9.56
CA MET A 765 27.61 -38.02 -9.63
C MET A 765 28.46 -37.57 -10.82
N TYR A 766 29.76 -37.34 -10.58
CA TYR A 766 30.72 -36.84 -11.56
C TYR A 766 31.44 -37.97 -12.32
N LYS A 767 31.65 -37.81 -13.63
CA LYS A 767 32.76 -38.44 -14.35
C LYS A 767 33.44 -37.46 -15.31
N ASN A 768 34.78 -37.47 -15.24
CA ASN A 768 35.73 -36.71 -16.06
C ASN A 768 35.78 -37.24 -17.49
N GLU A 769 35.82 -36.35 -18.50
CA GLU A 769 36.92 -36.28 -19.49
C GLU A 769 36.73 -35.10 -20.48
N GLY A 770 37.82 -34.33 -20.68
CA GLY A 770 38.25 -33.86 -22.02
C GLY A 770 37.70 -32.57 -22.66
N SER A 771 38.36 -31.43 -22.36
CA SER A 771 38.70 -30.27 -23.23
C SER A 771 37.62 -29.36 -23.89
N ARG A 772 37.57 -28.11 -23.37
CA ARG A 772 37.43 -26.74 -23.98
C ARG A 772 36.96 -26.61 -25.46
N VAL A 773 36.16 -25.62 -25.90
CA VAL A 773 35.53 -24.40 -25.36
C VAL A 773 34.41 -23.96 -26.32
N ASP A 774 33.34 -23.47 -25.71
CA ASP A 774 32.41 -22.37 -26.03
C ASP A 774 32.42 -21.65 -27.40
N ALA A 775 31.19 -21.30 -27.83
CA ALA A 775 30.71 -19.93 -28.03
C ALA A 775 29.85 -19.75 -29.30
N ARG A 776 28.58 -19.43 -29.05
CA ARG A 776 27.65 -18.68 -29.91
C ARG A 776 27.20 -19.40 -31.19
N LYS A 777 25.95 -19.87 -31.20
CA LYS A 777 25.02 -19.72 -32.34
C LYS A 777 23.66 -20.29 -32.00
N TYR A 778 22.66 -19.41 -31.89
CA TYR A 778 21.46 -19.55 -32.73
C TYR A 778 20.88 -18.18 -33.11
N ILE A 779 21.72 -17.33 -33.72
CA ILE A 779 21.29 -16.47 -34.83
C ILE A 779 22.39 -16.49 -35.89
N SER A 780 22.31 -17.45 -36.82
CA SER A 780 22.61 -17.28 -38.25
C SER A 780 22.36 -18.61 -38.98
N TYR A 781 21.16 -18.78 -39.54
CA TYR A 781 20.87 -19.86 -40.49
C TYR A 781 21.23 -19.39 -41.91
N LYS A 782 22.35 -19.87 -42.47
CA LYS A 782 22.59 -20.13 -43.91
C LYS A 782 24.06 -20.53 -44.15
N SER A 783 24.36 -21.82 -44.05
CA SER A 783 25.06 -22.61 -45.07
C SER A 783 25.12 -24.04 -44.57
N GLY A 784 24.34 -24.93 -45.17
CA GLY A 784 24.25 -26.31 -44.74
C GLY A 784 25.57 -27.05 -44.84
N ARG A 785 25.83 -27.92 -43.86
CA ARG A 785 26.02 -29.38 -44.02
C ARG A 785 26.35 -30.03 -42.66
N GLY A 786 25.37 -30.78 -42.14
CA GLY A 786 25.48 -32.08 -41.47
C GLY A 786 26.35 -32.26 -40.22
N ASP A 787 25.70 -32.22 -39.05
CA ASP A 787 25.63 -33.23 -37.95
C ASP A 787 26.92 -33.87 -37.35
N THR A 788 27.15 -33.95 -36.03
CA THR A 788 26.21 -34.33 -34.94
C THR A 788 26.65 -33.88 -33.50
N LYS A 789 25.66 -33.36 -32.75
CA LYS A 789 25.34 -33.46 -31.28
C LYS A 789 26.21 -32.69 -30.25
N ILE A 790 25.73 -31.73 -29.42
CA ILE A 790 24.52 -31.40 -28.59
C ILE A 790 24.70 -31.77 -27.10
N PHE A 791 24.50 -30.78 -26.21
CA PHE A 791 24.59 -30.82 -24.74
C PHE A 791 23.45 -31.59 -24.05
N ASP A 792 23.80 -32.06 -22.85
CA ASP A 792 23.04 -32.34 -21.63
C ASP A 792 21.91 -33.38 -21.60
N LYS A 793 22.03 -34.27 -20.62
CA LYS A 793 20.90 -34.99 -20.02
C LYS A 793 20.96 -34.72 -18.52
N THR A 794 20.36 -33.61 -18.08
CA THR A 794 19.81 -33.51 -16.74
C THR A 794 18.64 -34.50 -16.71
N THR A 795 18.85 -35.71 -16.19
CA THR A 795 17.71 -36.54 -15.83
C THR A 795 17.10 -35.94 -14.58
N ILE A 796 16.07 -35.11 -14.79
CA ILE A 796 15.04 -34.88 -13.78
C ILE A 796 14.32 -36.22 -13.69
N GLU A 797 14.61 -37.01 -12.67
CA GLU A 797 13.69 -38.09 -12.31
C GLU A 797 12.48 -37.41 -11.68
N LYS A 798 11.46 -37.11 -12.51
CA LYS A 798 10.11 -36.97 -11.96
C LYS A 798 9.84 -38.29 -11.24
N ASN A 799 9.58 -38.23 -9.94
CA ASN A 799 9.20 -39.43 -9.20
C ASN A 799 7.73 -39.73 -9.51
N ASP A 800 7.47 -40.16 -10.75
CA ASP A 800 6.13 -40.48 -11.30
C ASP A 800 5.46 -41.63 -10.52
N GLU A 801 6.17 -42.27 -9.57
CA GLU A 801 5.63 -43.32 -8.70
C GLU A 801 4.84 -42.78 -7.49
N LYS A 802 5.03 -41.53 -7.04
CA LYS A 802 4.39 -41.00 -5.83
C LYS A 802 2.88 -40.72 -5.95
N LEU A 803 2.38 -40.47 -7.16
CA LEU A 803 0.97 -40.14 -7.42
C LEU A 803 0.23 -41.25 -8.19
N LYS A 804 0.91 -42.37 -8.46
CA LYS A 804 0.39 -43.48 -9.25
C LYS A 804 -0.74 -44.18 -8.51
N GLY A 805 -1.93 -44.16 -9.09
CA GLY A 805 -3.14 -44.75 -8.50
C GLY A 805 -4.04 -43.77 -7.73
N VAL A 806 -3.73 -42.46 -7.76
CA VAL A 806 -4.67 -41.41 -7.34
C VAL A 806 -5.61 -41.07 -8.50
N GLU A 807 -6.91 -41.13 -8.26
CA GLU A 807 -7.93 -40.66 -9.22
C GLU A 807 -8.88 -39.68 -8.52
N VAL A 808 -9.19 -38.57 -9.20
CA VAL A 808 -10.08 -37.51 -8.68
C VAL A 808 -11.25 -37.29 -9.63
N THR A 809 -12.47 -37.46 -9.13
CA THR A 809 -13.70 -37.25 -9.89
C THR A 809 -14.48 -36.05 -9.39
N PHE A 810 -14.85 -35.14 -10.29
CA PHE A 810 -15.75 -34.02 -9.99
C PHE A 810 -17.19 -34.36 -10.37
N LEU A 811 -18.11 -34.27 -9.41
CA LEU A 811 -19.55 -34.40 -9.61
C LEU A 811 -20.21 -33.03 -9.50
N VAL A 812 -20.83 -32.58 -10.59
CA VAL A 812 -21.50 -31.28 -10.63
C VAL A 812 -23.01 -31.48 -10.71
N SER A 813 -23.75 -30.93 -9.75
CA SER A 813 -25.21 -31.11 -9.64
C SER A 813 -25.98 -29.80 -9.41
N LYS A 814 -27.31 -29.84 -9.64
CA LYS A 814 -28.26 -28.71 -9.53
C LYS A 814 -27.84 -27.44 -10.27
N CYS A 815 -27.15 -27.64 -11.37
CA CYS A 815 -26.54 -26.59 -12.14
C CYS A 815 -27.51 -25.49 -12.58
N ARG A 816 -28.79 -25.80 -12.84
CA ARG A 816 -29.78 -24.78 -13.24
C ARG A 816 -29.83 -23.56 -12.31
N ARG A 817 -29.57 -23.73 -11.01
CA ARG A 817 -29.55 -22.63 -10.02
C ARG A 817 -28.18 -21.95 -9.90
N ILE A 818 -27.12 -22.72 -10.18
CA ILE A 818 -25.73 -22.25 -10.21
C ILE A 818 -25.53 -21.33 -11.43
N PHE A 819 -26.21 -21.62 -12.56
CA PHE A 819 -26.16 -20.85 -13.83
C PHE A 819 -26.90 -19.50 -13.82
N ASN A 820 -27.19 -18.94 -12.64
CA ASN A 820 -27.44 -17.49 -12.50
C ASN A 820 -26.11 -16.72 -12.63
N PHE A 821 -25.72 -16.54 -13.90
CA PHE A 821 -24.60 -15.79 -14.48
C PHE A 821 -23.24 -15.80 -13.78
N GLU A 822 -23.06 -15.22 -12.59
CA GLU A 822 -21.72 -15.06 -12.00
C GLU A 822 -21.17 -16.38 -11.44
N TYR A 823 -21.91 -17.08 -10.57
CA TYR A 823 -21.41 -18.28 -9.86
C TYR A 823 -21.06 -19.45 -10.76
N SER A 824 -21.77 -19.59 -11.86
CA SER A 824 -21.51 -20.65 -12.83
C SER A 824 -20.30 -20.42 -13.70
N ILE A 825 -20.03 -19.16 -14.03
CA ILE A 825 -18.87 -18.79 -14.84
C ILE A 825 -17.61 -19.14 -14.07
N ALA A 826 -17.46 -18.74 -12.80
CA ALA A 826 -16.25 -19.12 -12.08
C ALA A 826 -16.24 -20.56 -11.59
N MET A 827 -17.38 -21.24 -11.43
CA MET A 827 -17.35 -22.69 -11.19
C MET A 827 -16.76 -23.42 -12.39
N LEU A 828 -17.16 -23.05 -13.62
CA LEU A 828 -16.58 -23.62 -14.84
C LEU A 828 -15.10 -23.25 -14.99
N SER A 829 -14.72 -22.00 -14.73
CA SER A 829 -13.32 -21.56 -14.68
C SER A 829 -12.49 -22.36 -13.69
N ALA A 830 -12.96 -22.45 -12.44
CA ALA A 830 -12.26 -23.15 -11.37
C ALA A 830 -12.11 -24.64 -11.67
N LEU A 831 -13.14 -25.25 -12.25
CA LEU A 831 -13.11 -26.64 -12.67
C LEU A 831 -12.12 -26.86 -13.81
N LEU A 832 -12.13 -26.01 -14.84
CA LEU A 832 -11.19 -26.13 -15.97
C LEU A 832 -9.74 -25.93 -15.55
N VAL A 833 -9.47 -24.95 -14.70
CA VAL A 833 -8.11 -24.71 -14.17
C VAL A 833 -7.68 -25.85 -13.25
N SER A 834 -8.54 -26.31 -12.34
CA SER A 834 -8.23 -27.46 -11.47
C SER A 834 -7.94 -28.73 -12.28
N LEU A 835 -8.68 -28.96 -13.37
CA LEU A 835 -8.42 -30.09 -14.28
C LEU A 835 -7.10 -29.94 -15.02
N HIS A 836 -6.78 -28.74 -15.48
CA HIS A 836 -5.52 -28.45 -16.16
C HIS A 836 -4.32 -28.81 -15.27
N ILE A 837 -4.33 -28.32 -14.03
CA ILE A 837 -3.26 -28.58 -13.05
C ILE A 837 -3.17 -30.07 -12.72
N LEU A 838 -4.30 -30.71 -12.39
CA LEU A 838 -4.28 -32.15 -12.06
C LEU A 838 -3.78 -32.98 -13.26
N ASN A 839 -4.06 -32.56 -14.49
CA ASN A 839 -3.55 -33.19 -15.71
C ASN A 839 -2.04 -32.94 -15.93
N GLU A 840 -1.51 -31.75 -15.62
CA GLU A 840 -0.05 -31.48 -15.68
C GLU A 840 0.76 -32.35 -14.71
N HIS A 841 0.13 -32.78 -13.62
CA HIS A 841 0.72 -33.67 -12.60
C HIS A 841 0.37 -35.15 -12.80
N ASP A 842 -0.11 -35.54 -13.99
CA ASP A 842 -0.47 -36.93 -14.36
C ASP A 842 -1.52 -37.60 -13.42
N ILE A 843 -2.31 -36.80 -12.69
CA ILE A 843 -3.41 -37.30 -11.86
C ILE A 843 -4.62 -37.49 -12.76
N LYS A 844 -5.08 -38.74 -12.88
CA LYS A 844 -6.23 -39.06 -13.70
C LYS A 844 -7.49 -38.44 -13.10
N THR A 845 -8.11 -37.55 -13.86
CA THR A 845 -9.33 -36.86 -13.47
C THR A 845 -10.51 -37.25 -14.33
N SER A 846 -11.72 -37.11 -13.79
CA SER A 846 -12.95 -37.21 -14.57
C SER A 846 -13.96 -36.19 -14.05
N VAL A 847 -14.77 -35.64 -14.95
CA VAL A 847 -15.88 -34.77 -14.58
C VAL A 847 -17.17 -35.41 -15.04
N HIS A 848 -18.15 -35.43 -14.16
CA HIS A 848 -19.50 -35.87 -14.50
C HIS A 848 -20.51 -34.80 -14.08
N THR A 849 -21.15 -34.20 -15.07
CA THR A 849 -22.31 -33.32 -14.85
C THR A 849 -23.59 -34.12 -15.01
N PHE A 850 -24.49 -34.05 -14.03
CA PHE A 850 -25.77 -34.78 -14.10
C PHE A 850 -26.92 -33.83 -14.32
N CYS A 851 -27.36 -33.73 -15.58
CA CYS A 851 -28.63 -33.08 -15.89
C CYS A 851 -29.38 -33.80 -17.01
N ASP A 852 -30.50 -34.39 -16.59
CA ASP A 852 -31.67 -34.81 -17.38
C ASP A 852 -31.71 -36.24 -17.95
N ILE A 853 -32.46 -37.12 -17.26
CA ILE A 853 -32.89 -38.44 -17.74
C ILE A 853 -33.69 -38.35 -19.06
N LYS A 854 -34.38 -37.22 -19.33
CA LYS A 854 -35.21 -37.08 -20.54
C LYS A 854 -34.42 -36.75 -21.80
N ASN A 855 -33.21 -36.24 -21.66
CA ASN A 855 -32.34 -35.88 -22.80
C ASN A 855 -31.16 -36.84 -22.97
N SER A 856 -31.11 -37.95 -22.21
CA SER A 856 -30.04 -38.95 -22.28
C SER A 856 -28.63 -38.36 -22.17
N LYS A 857 -28.46 -37.27 -21.40
CA LYS A 857 -27.15 -36.75 -20.95
C LYS A 857 -26.92 -37.27 -19.54
N ASP A 858 -26.58 -38.53 -19.43
CA ASP A 858 -26.28 -39.21 -18.17
C ASP A 858 -24.88 -38.91 -17.64
N THR A 859 -23.94 -38.57 -18.52
CA THR A 859 -22.60 -38.04 -18.18
C THR A 859 -22.11 -37.10 -19.28
N VAL A 860 -21.53 -35.94 -18.91
CA VAL A 860 -20.63 -35.19 -19.81
C VAL A 860 -19.23 -35.51 -19.35
N ASP A 861 -18.62 -36.52 -19.97
CA ASP A 861 -17.22 -36.84 -19.73
C ASP A 861 -16.35 -35.91 -20.57
N ILE A 862 -15.72 -34.94 -19.92
CA ILE A 862 -14.85 -33.94 -20.55
C ILE A 862 -13.68 -34.61 -21.28
N PHE A 863 -13.24 -35.80 -20.86
CA PHE A 863 -12.16 -36.55 -21.50
C PHE A 863 -12.58 -37.32 -22.75
N HIS A 864 -13.89 -37.47 -22.98
CA HIS A 864 -14.40 -37.98 -24.26
C HIS A 864 -14.38 -36.93 -25.36
N LEU A 865 -14.33 -35.64 -24.98
CA LEU A 865 -14.13 -34.52 -25.88
C LEU A 865 -12.65 -34.24 -26.13
N LYS A 866 -11.75 -34.59 -25.19
CA LYS A 866 -10.29 -34.38 -25.29
C LYS A 866 -9.53 -35.54 -24.65
N SER A 867 -8.67 -36.22 -25.41
CA SER A 867 -7.82 -37.28 -24.84
C SER A 867 -6.65 -36.70 -24.03
N ALA A 868 -6.10 -37.46 -23.09
CA ALA A 868 -4.96 -37.03 -22.26
C ALA A 868 -3.72 -36.65 -23.08
N GLU A 869 -3.61 -37.14 -24.31
CA GLU A 869 -2.48 -36.91 -25.23
C GLU A 869 -2.69 -35.71 -26.18
N GLU A 870 -3.85 -35.05 -26.16
CA GLU A 870 -4.13 -33.88 -27.02
C GLU A 870 -3.68 -32.56 -26.36
N ASP A 871 -3.01 -31.70 -27.13
CA ASP A 871 -2.62 -30.36 -26.71
C ASP A 871 -3.84 -29.46 -26.47
N TYR A 872 -3.76 -28.59 -25.46
CA TYR A 872 -4.84 -27.66 -25.11
C TYR A 872 -4.80 -26.44 -26.04
N THR A 873 -5.55 -26.50 -27.15
CA THR A 873 -5.63 -25.40 -28.14
C THR A 873 -6.87 -24.54 -27.91
N ALA A 874 -6.81 -23.25 -28.30
CA ALA A 874 -7.92 -22.30 -28.15
C ALA A 874 -9.23 -22.77 -28.82
N GLU A 875 -9.12 -23.48 -29.94
CA GLU A 875 -10.27 -24.07 -30.64
C GLU A 875 -10.94 -25.19 -29.81
N LYS A 876 -10.13 -25.94 -29.05
CA LYS A 876 -10.62 -27.04 -28.20
C LYS A 876 -11.25 -26.54 -26.92
N GLU A 877 -10.71 -25.46 -26.34
CA GLU A 877 -11.35 -24.74 -25.23
C GLU A 877 -12.76 -24.27 -25.60
N GLU A 878 -12.91 -23.72 -26.81
CA GLU A 878 -14.20 -23.24 -27.32
C GLU A 878 -15.19 -24.39 -27.54
N GLU A 879 -14.72 -25.54 -28.01
CA GLU A 879 -15.54 -26.75 -28.14
C GLU A 879 -16.04 -27.26 -26.78
N VAL A 880 -15.15 -27.35 -25.79
CA VAL A 880 -15.49 -27.79 -24.41
C VAL A 880 -16.47 -26.83 -23.75
N PHE A 881 -16.22 -25.52 -23.85
CA PHE A 881 -17.11 -24.48 -23.33
C PHE A 881 -18.52 -24.59 -23.94
N ASN A 882 -18.61 -24.76 -25.25
CA ASN A 882 -19.88 -24.92 -25.95
C ASN A 882 -20.61 -26.22 -25.60
N ALA A 883 -19.88 -27.31 -25.35
CA ALA A 883 -20.45 -28.60 -24.95
C ALA A 883 -21.08 -28.54 -23.54
N LEU A 884 -20.44 -27.84 -22.61
CA LEU A 884 -20.93 -27.63 -21.24
C LEU A 884 -22.15 -26.69 -21.17
N CYS A 885 -22.25 -25.73 -22.10
CA CYS A 885 -23.28 -24.69 -22.07
C CYS A 885 -24.54 -25.00 -22.91
N LYS A 886 -24.54 -26.02 -23.79
CA LYS A 886 -25.67 -26.34 -24.68
C LYS A 886 -26.67 -27.36 -24.10
N ASN A 887 -27.96 -27.07 -24.25
CA ASN A 887 -29.12 -27.95 -23.94
C ASN A 887 -29.27 -28.30 -22.44
N TRP A 888 -29.16 -27.30 -21.54
CA TRP A 888 -29.34 -27.52 -20.10
C TRP A 888 -30.82 -27.51 -19.69
N GLN A 889 -31.36 -28.66 -19.24
CA GLN A 889 -32.78 -28.81 -18.90
C GLN A 889 -33.01 -29.30 -17.44
N GLY A 890 -32.51 -28.57 -16.44
CA GLY A 890 -33.02 -28.59 -15.04
C GLY A 890 -32.72 -29.77 -14.09
N ASP A 891 -33.08 -29.53 -12.81
CA ASP A 891 -32.79 -30.34 -11.60
C ASP A 891 -33.71 -31.59 -11.49
N SER A 892 -33.46 -32.62 -12.30
CA SER A 892 -34.33 -33.82 -12.39
C SER A 892 -33.94 -34.98 -11.46
N ILE A 893 -32.70 -35.01 -10.95
CA ILE A 893 -32.14 -36.12 -10.16
C ILE A 893 -31.64 -35.57 -8.81
N PRO A 894 -32.09 -36.12 -7.66
CA PRO A 894 -31.53 -35.79 -6.35
C PRO A 894 -30.05 -36.21 -6.22
N GLU A 895 -29.21 -35.39 -5.60
CA GLU A 895 -27.74 -35.62 -5.50
C GLU A 895 -27.38 -36.96 -4.86
N TYR A 896 -28.14 -37.39 -3.86
CA TYR A 896 -27.88 -38.66 -3.18
C TYR A 896 -28.00 -39.88 -4.10
N GLN A 897 -28.76 -39.78 -5.20
CA GLN A 897 -28.89 -40.87 -6.17
C GLN A 897 -27.64 -40.99 -7.05
N VAL A 898 -26.91 -39.89 -7.26
CA VAL A 898 -25.62 -39.90 -7.99
C VAL A 898 -24.60 -40.77 -7.24
N LEU A 899 -24.63 -40.73 -5.91
CA LEU A 899 -23.72 -41.51 -5.07
C LEU A 899 -24.06 -43.02 -4.98
N SER A 900 -25.15 -43.46 -5.59
CA SER A 900 -25.56 -44.87 -5.54
C SER A 900 -24.68 -45.82 -6.36
N ASN A 901 -23.96 -45.30 -7.37
CA ASN A 901 -23.10 -46.06 -8.29
C ASN A 901 -21.69 -45.44 -8.45
N CYS A 902 -21.07 -44.98 -7.35
CA CYS A 902 -19.74 -44.33 -7.37
C CYS A 902 -18.62 -45.20 -8.00
N GLU A 903 -18.76 -46.52 -7.94
CA GLU A 903 -17.78 -47.48 -8.49
C GLU A 903 -17.56 -47.33 -10.00
N ARG A 904 -18.51 -46.74 -10.73
CA ARG A 904 -18.39 -46.52 -12.18
C ARG A 904 -17.47 -45.37 -12.58
N TYR A 905 -17.14 -44.46 -11.65
CA TYR A 905 -16.36 -43.26 -11.94
C TYR A 905 -14.85 -43.48 -11.88
N PHE A 906 -14.42 -44.61 -11.32
CA PHE A 906 -13.01 -44.91 -11.05
C PHE A 906 -12.57 -46.17 -11.77
N SER A 907 -11.30 -46.22 -12.16
CA SER A 907 -10.73 -47.43 -12.73
C SER A 907 -10.48 -48.51 -11.66
N PRO A 908 -10.35 -49.78 -12.06
CA PRO A 908 -10.01 -50.87 -11.13
C PRO A 908 -8.67 -50.67 -10.41
N ASP A 909 -7.75 -49.90 -11.01
CA ASP A 909 -6.38 -49.71 -10.53
C ASP A 909 -6.24 -48.50 -9.59
N ALA A 910 -7.32 -47.76 -9.34
CA ALA A 910 -7.34 -46.60 -8.45
C ALA A 910 -7.24 -47.00 -6.97
N GLN A 911 -6.13 -46.63 -6.32
CA GLN A 911 -5.85 -46.87 -4.90
C GLN A 911 -6.46 -45.80 -3.99
N THR A 912 -6.44 -44.53 -4.43
CA THR A 912 -7.05 -43.40 -3.71
C THR A 912 -8.08 -42.75 -4.61
N LYS A 913 -9.35 -42.78 -4.18
CA LYS A 913 -10.51 -42.34 -4.96
C LYS A 913 -11.14 -41.12 -4.29
N ILE A 914 -10.93 -39.95 -4.88
CA ILE A 914 -11.44 -38.68 -4.33
C ILE A 914 -12.63 -38.22 -5.18
N ILE A 915 -13.75 -37.91 -4.52
CA ILE A 915 -14.97 -37.40 -5.15
C ILE A 915 -15.19 -35.97 -4.66
N VAL A 916 -15.13 -35.01 -5.58
CA VAL A 916 -15.41 -33.59 -5.31
C VAL A 916 -16.82 -33.27 -5.79
N ILE A 917 -17.71 -32.90 -4.88
CA ILE A 917 -19.12 -32.61 -5.21
C ILE A 917 -19.36 -31.10 -5.16
N LEU A 918 -19.68 -30.50 -6.31
CA LEU A 918 -19.99 -29.08 -6.45
C LEU A 918 -21.52 -28.91 -6.55
N SER A 919 -22.14 -28.33 -5.51
CA SER A 919 -23.59 -28.09 -5.48
C SER A 919 -23.97 -26.94 -4.52
N ASP A 920 -25.17 -26.38 -4.69
CA ASP A 920 -25.78 -25.49 -3.68
C ASP A 920 -26.36 -26.26 -2.48
N PHE A 921 -26.47 -27.60 -2.61
CA PHE A 921 -27.05 -28.54 -1.64
C PHE A 921 -28.46 -28.18 -1.14
N ARG A 922 -29.21 -27.33 -1.87
CA ARG A 922 -30.54 -26.86 -1.45
C ARG A 922 -31.67 -27.77 -1.93
N GLY A 923 -32.72 -27.94 -1.14
CA GLY A 923 -33.92 -28.68 -1.54
C GLY A 923 -34.72 -28.00 -2.65
N GLN A 924 -35.84 -28.61 -3.07
CA GLN A 924 -36.70 -28.05 -4.13
C GLN A 924 -37.39 -26.71 -3.78
N ARG A 925 -37.36 -26.24 -2.52
CA ARG A 925 -38.03 -25.00 -2.07
C ARG A 925 -37.06 -24.04 -1.36
N ALA A 926 -36.70 -22.95 -2.04
CA ALA A 926 -35.69 -21.98 -1.62
C ALA A 926 -36.07 -21.01 -0.47
N LYS A 927 -37.14 -21.27 0.29
CA LYS A 927 -37.66 -20.35 1.33
C LYS A 927 -37.88 -21.00 2.71
N THR A 928 -37.08 -22.01 3.03
CA THR A 928 -37.17 -22.71 4.33
C THR A 928 -35.99 -22.31 5.22
N TYR A 929 -36.19 -22.36 6.54
CA TYR A 929 -35.12 -22.17 7.53
C TYR A 929 -34.07 -23.29 7.39
N ILE A 930 -32.81 -23.02 7.73
CA ILE A 930 -31.69 -23.98 7.54
C ILE A 930 -31.94 -25.29 8.32
N GLU A 931 -32.55 -25.20 9.50
CA GLU A 931 -32.89 -26.36 10.33
C GLU A 931 -33.84 -27.34 9.61
N ASP A 932 -34.83 -26.82 8.89
CA ASP A 932 -35.78 -27.63 8.11
C ASP A 932 -35.11 -28.29 6.90
N GLU A 933 -34.11 -27.62 6.33
CA GLU A 933 -33.35 -28.10 5.16
C GLU A 933 -32.34 -29.19 5.54
N LEU A 934 -31.70 -29.07 6.70
CA LEU A 934 -30.87 -30.13 7.29
C LEU A 934 -31.70 -31.36 7.71
N ALA A 935 -32.94 -31.14 8.15
CA ALA A 935 -33.87 -32.21 8.47
C ALA A 935 -34.55 -32.84 7.25
N SER A 936 -34.29 -32.31 6.04
CA SER A 936 -34.93 -32.78 4.82
C SER A 936 -34.55 -34.21 4.45
N PHE A 937 -35.46 -34.89 3.75
CA PHE A 937 -35.23 -36.28 3.31
C PHE A 937 -34.00 -36.40 2.41
N ASP A 938 -33.80 -35.45 1.50
CA ASP A 938 -32.69 -35.46 0.53
C ASP A 938 -31.33 -35.29 1.23
N THR A 939 -31.22 -34.37 2.20
CA THR A 939 -29.98 -34.16 2.96
C THR A 939 -29.65 -35.35 3.86
N ARG A 940 -30.65 -35.98 4.49
CA ARG A 940 -30.45 -37.21 5.27
C ARG A 940 -29.97 -38.36 4.40
N LYS A 941 -30.59 -38.56 3.22
CA LYS A 941 -30.19 -39.59 2.27
C LYS A 941 -28.80 -39.34 1.68
N MET A 942 -28.43 -38.07 1.47
CA MET A 942 -27.09 -37.70 1.04
C MET A 942 -26.05 -38.09 2.09
N LYS A 943 -26.30 -37.76 3.36
CA LYS A 943 -25.41 -38.12 4.47
C LYS A 943 -25.26 -39.64 4.64
N GLU A 944 -26.37 -40.39 4.53
CA GLU A 944 -26.34 -41.87 4.54
C GLU A 944 -25.51 -42.42 3.36
N ALA A 945 -25.62 -41.83 2.17
CA ALA A 945 -24.88 -42.27 0.99
C ALA A 945 -23.38 -41.95 1.07
N VAL A 946 -23.00 -40.80 1.63
CA VAL A 946 -21.60 -40.42 1.87
C VAL A 946 -20.96 -41.41 2.84
N LEU A 947 -21.55 -41.59 4.04
CA LEU A 947 -21.02 -42.50 5.06
C LEU A 947 -20.85 -43.94 4.55
N LYS A 948 -21.83 -44.44 3.80
CA LYS A 948 -21.79 -45.80 3.22
C LYS A 948 -20.65 -45.97 2.19
N ASN A 949 -20.32 -44.92 1.45
CA ASN A 949 -19.23 -44.97 0.47
C ASN A 949 -17.86 -44.65 1.12
N GLU A 950 -17.80 -43.87 2.20
CA GLU A 950 -16.57 -43.70 3.00
C GLU A 950 -16.11 -45.04 3.59
N GLU A 951 -17.03 -45.90 4.03
CA GLU A 951 -16.72 -47.29 4.45
C GLU A 951 -16.09 -48.13 3.32
N LYS A 952 -16.30 -47.74 2.05
CA LYS A 952 -15.70 -48.36 0.86
C LYS A 952 -14.41 -47.65 0.40
N ASN A 953 -13.81 -46.81 1.24
CA ASN A 953 -12.57 -46.07 0.98
C ASN A 953 -12.67 -44.96 -0.08
N TYR A 954 -13.86 -44.40 -0.33
CA TYR A 954 -14.00 -43.16 -1.11
C TYR A 954 -13.84 -41.94 -0.20
N VAL A 955 -13.08 -40.95 -0.65
CA VAL A 955 -12.86 -39.68 0.04
C VAL A 955 -13.77 -38.62 -0.59
N PHE A 956 -14.55 -37.89 0.20
CA PHE A 956 -15.49 -36.89 -0.30
C PHE A 956 -15.08 -35.47 0.09
N LEU A 957 -15.09 -34.56 -0.89
CA LEU A 957 -14.99 -33.11 -0.67
C LEU A 957 -16.29 -32.44 -1.12
N GLY A 958 -17.06 -31.91 -0.18
CA GLY A 958 -18.30 -31.18 -0.46
C GLY A 958 -18.07 -29.69 -0.66
N VAL A 959 -18.20 -29.19 -1.89
CA VAL A 959 -18.05 -27.75 -2.20
C VAL A 959 -19.42 -27.09 -2.28
N GLY A 960 -19.78 -26.37 -1.21
CA GLY A 960 -21.04 -25.66 -1.07
C GLY A 960 -21.01 -24.28 -1.73
N LEU A 961 -21.95 -24.02 -2.64
CA LEU A 961 -22.07 -22.73 -3.33
C LEU A 961 -23.14 -21.83 -2.68
N GLY A 962 -22.77 -20.60 -2.34
CA GLY A 962 -23.64 -19.56 -1.79
C GLY A 962 -23.46 -19.32 -0.28
N SER A 963 -24.39 -18.60 0.34
CA SER A 963 -24.26 -18.15 1.74
C SER A 963 -24.79 -19.14 2.80
N ARG A 964 -25.16 -20.36 2.42
CA ARG A 964 -25.70 -21.37 3.34
C ARG A 964 -24.71 -22.54 3.47
N TYR A 965 -24.20 -22.75 4.68
CA TYR A 965 -23.19 -23.75 5.03
C TYR A 965 -23.77 -25.18 5.17
N ILE A 966 -24.48 -25.65 4.14
CA ILE A 966 -25.13 -26.98 4.18
C ILE A 966 -24.09 -28.09 4.00
N ALA A 967 -23.04 -27.88 3.20
CA ALA A 967 -22.02 -28.87 2.91
C ALA A 967 -21.28 -29.35 4.16
N GLU A 968 -20.96 -28.45 5.09
CA GLU A 968 -20.28 -28.73 6.37
C GLU A 968 -21.05 -29.70 7.28
N HIS A 969 -22.35 -29.84 7.08
CA HIS A 969 -23.18 -30.75 7.86
C HIS A 969 -23.36 -32.14 7.22
N VAL A 970 -22.99 -32.27 5.93
CA VAL A 970 -23.18 -33.48 5.11
C VAL A 970 -21.86 -34.23 4.89
N PHE A 971 -20.76 -33.51 4.68
CA PHE A 971 -19.44 -34.08 4.36
C PHE A 971 -18.46 -33.89 5.51
N HIS A 972 -17.50 -34.82 5.64
CA HIS A 972 -16.41 -34.68 6.60
C HIS A 972 -15.46 -33.55 6.18
N ASP A 973 -15.06 -33.52 4.91
CA ASP A 973 -14.27 -32.45 4.30
C ASP A 973 -15.18 -31.63 3.39
N SER A 974 -15.23 -30.31 3.62
CA SER A 974 -16.12 -29.43 2.89
C SER A 974 -15.55 -28.03 2.75
N LEU A 975 -16.00 -27.32 1.72
CA LEU A 975 -15.51 -25.99 1.37
C LEU A 975 -16.68 -25.11 0.96
N GLN A 976 -16.79 -23.92 1.56
CA GLN A 976 -17.87 -22.98 1.23
C GLN A 976 -17.38 -21.86 0.33
N ILE A 977 -18.01 -21.71 -0.83
CA ILE A 977 -17.76 -20.62 -1.77
C ILE A 977 -18.90 -19.61 -1.70
N THR A 978 -18.56 -18.41 -1.28
CA THR A 978 -19.41 -17.22 -1.19
C THR A 978 -18.95 -16.18 -2.21
N ALA A 979 -19.63 -15.04 -2.31
CA ALA A 979 -19.18 -13.94 -3.18
C ALA A 979 -17.77 -13.42 -2.80
N ASP A 980 -17.39 -13.50 -1.53
CA ASP A 980 -16.17 -12.86 -1.00
C ASP A 980 -14.89 -13.67 -1.29
N ASN A 981 -14.98 -14.99 -1.36
CA ASN A 981 -13.86 -15.91 -1.63
C ASN A 981 -13.97 -16.59 -3.01
N PHE A 982 -14.87 -16.08 -3.84
CA PHE A 982 -15.21 -16.61 -5.15
C PHE A 982 -14.02 -16.70 -6.10
N TYR A 983 -13.24 -15.63 -6.19
CA TYR A 983 -12.05 -15.55 -7.04
C TYR A 983 -10.92 -16.48 -6.59
N SER A 984 -10.92 -16.89 -5.32
CA SER A 984 -9.94 -17.84 -4.76
C SER A 984 -10.43 -19.29 -4.77
N MET A 985 -11.63 -19.57 -5.29
CA MET A 985 -12.22 -20.92 -5.35
C MET A 985 -11.30 -22.00 -5.94
N PRO A 986 -10.59 -21.78 -7.07
CA PRO A 986 -9.73 -22.80 -7.66
C PRO A 986 -8.54 -23.14 -6.74
N ASN A 987 -7.91 -22.12 -6.14
CA ASN A 987 -6.82 -22.29 -5.17
C ASN A 987 -7.28 -23.05 -3.93
N LEU A 988 -8.48 -22.72 -3.43
CA LEU A 988 -9.09 -23.36 -2.27
C LEU A 988 -9.40 -24.84 -2.54
N ILE A 989 -9.97 -25.16 -3.70
CA ILE A 989 -10.24 -26.55 -4.10
C ILE A 989 -8.94 -27.33 -4.33
N GLY A 990 -7.97 -26.73 -5.04
CA GLY A 990 -6.67 -27.34 -5.33
C GLY A 990 -5.87 -27.66 -4.06
N ALA A 991 -5.77 -26.69 -3.14
CA ALA A 991 -5.11 -26.88 -1.85
C ALA A 991 -5.77 -27.98 -1.00
N GLU A 992 -7.10 -28.05 -1.04
CA GLU A 992 -7.83 -29.06 -0.28
C GLU A 992 -7.67 -30.46 -0.89
N ILE A 993 -7.68 -30.58 -2.22
CA ILE A 993 -7.36 -31.84 -2.91
C ILE A 993 -5.92 -32.26 -2.60
N ALA A 994 -4.95 -31.34 -2.65
CA ALA A 994 -3.56 -31.63 -2.31
C ALA A 994 -3.43 -32.14 -0.86
N ARG A 995 -4.13 -31.50 0.08
CA ARG A 995 -4.23 -31.95 1.48
C ARG A 995 -4.82 -33.37 1.58
N LEU A 996 -5.91 -33.65 0.86
CA LEU A 996 -6.56 -34.97 0.87
C LEU A 996 -5.69 -36.05 0.24
N VAL A 997 -4.95 -35.74 -0.84
CA VAL A 997 -3.97 -36.67 -1.43
C VAL A 997 -2.85 -36.94 -0.44
N GLN A 998 -2.30 -35.92 0.21
CA GLN A 998 -1.29 -36.13 1.26
C GLN A 998 -1.84 -37.00 2.39
N ILE A 999 -3.00 -36.70 2.95
CA ILE A 999 -3.55 -37.47 4.07
C ILE A 999 -3.87 -38.92 3.65
N HIS A 1000 -4.55 -39.13 2.54
CA HIS A 1000 -5.14 -40.44 2.22
C HIS A 1000 -4.30 -41.30 1.28
N HIS A 1001 -3.35 -40.74 0.53
CA HIS A 1001 -2.46 -41.48 -0.36
C HIS A 1001 -1.06 -41.70 0.25
N SER A 1002 -0.45 -40.69 0.87
CA SER A 1002 0.90 -40.85 1.44
C SER A 1002 0.95 -41.73 2.70
N LEU A 1003 -0.19 -41.96 3.37
CA LEU A 1003 -0.32 -42.95 4.45
C LEU A 1003 -0.54 -44.40 3.96
N ARG A 1004 -0.75 -44.61 2.65
CA ARG A 1004 -1.02 -45.92 2.04
C ARG A 1004 0.17 -46.52 1.29
N GLN A 1005 1.17 -45.70 0.93
CA GLN A 1005 2.50 -46.14 0.50
C GLN A 1005 3.35 -46.48 1.72
#